data_AF-A0A1W2E5F0-F1
#
_entry.id   AF-A0A1W2E5F0-F1
#
_cell.length_a   1.000
_cell.length_b   1.000
_cell.length_c   1.000
_cell.angle_alpha   90.00
_cell.angle_beta   90.00
_cell.angle_gamma   90.00
#
_symmetry.space_group_name_H-M   'P 1'
#
loop_
_entity.id
_entity.type
_entity.pdbx_description
1 polymer ?
#
loop_
_entity_poly.entity_id
_entity_poly.type
_entity_poly.pdbx_seq_one_letter_code
_entity_poly.pdbx_strand_id
1 'polypeptide(L)'
;MRLKQIVFAHVETWRPYTACYVGLVGLAGAALTDPHASTLRLLCAWAVPTVGWLAGLYGGDYFDRKLDATAKPHRPIPSGRMRAGTALAMLIGLTAAGGVIGLAVNWRTIGLVLIALLLGIAYSAFFKGRGLAGNAVRGLISAFACLFGAMTVADLPPVTVLPLAAAFWLHDTGSNLVGALRDVDGDRAGGYETLPVRRGMAVGARVATSAILVAYLFAVLQVVVSTEVTAAAFVVFALAVVTAMAAIVPLWTDEVTRLRAYRAHTVLVIERVLLAGAFVTLGFGFAVGIPVTALALCCASVSQRVLRARHELTGEERAETVGADTVLAFVDSQVAELAARPAGLRALTGWERLIEVRLSEPDLVIVLSTAGGTVRRLTGVEPELPRLTITTTGAVFAAIFLHGTSNPRRAYLTRALRMQAPPRDMMLLNQLFNEFRGHTGRVTTAPREPLPTGELPERVVISDTTLRDGEQMPGVAFSPAQKLDLARQLVALGIPLIEVGFPVVSEEESAAIRAIVDADLDAVIQVIARPADADVDAALHAGAHSVAVFIGTSESHLRHKLRIDVDELKRRVDRAVRRVKAAGRQAVFAAEDATRTDPDVLVAVYDAAAEAGADALGLADTAGVAQPWTMRELVEKVGASCPLPLAVHCHNDLGLATANSLAGLLGGASGVQCSVLGIGERAGNAPLEQVVMALEAAMGHSTGLELPLLEPLARHVAGLIGGRVPPYAPVVGAHAFVHESGLHVDGISRDPSTYEPYSPELVGRQRQIVLGKHSGRSAVVAVAAECGLTVDTADVDAVLAEIKRGSVDTDRVAELLTHARGSGAGQLWPVRGCPG
;
A
#
# COMPACT_ATOMS: atom_id res chain seq x y z
N MET A 1 4.52 21.63 -7.03
CA MET A 1 4.99 20.26 -7.35
C MET A 1 6.48 20.35 -7.67
N ARG A 2 7.37 19.60 -6.98
CA ARG A 2 8.82 19.73 -7.21
C ARG A 2 9.16 19.18 -8.61
N LEU A 3 10.06 19.84 -9.36
CA LEU A 3 10.48 19.47 -10.72
C LEU A 3 10.77 17.96 -10.89
N LYS A 4 11.39 17.35 -9.87
CA LYS A 4 11.66 15.89 -9.82
C LYS A 4 10.39 15.03 -9.98
N GLN A 5 9.28 15.41 -9.34
CA GLN A 5 8.02 14.66 -9.42
C GLN A 5 7.38 14.77 -10.81
N ILE A 6 7.54 15.91 -11.48
CA ILE A 6 7.04 16.13 -12.84
C ILE A 6 7.85 15.27 -13.81
N VAL A 7 9.19 15.30 -13.72
CA VAL A 7 10.07 14.47 -14.55
C VAL A 7 9.77 12.98 -14.35
N PHE A 8 9.61 12.54 -13.10
CA PHE A 8 9.31 11.15 -12.81
C PHE A 8 7.94 10.71 -13.35
N ALA A 9 6.93 11.59 -13.29
CA ALA A 9 5.62 11.34 -13.90
C ALA A 9 5.72 11.11 -15.42
N HIS A 10 6.59 11.85 -16.12
CA HIS A 10 6.88 11.61 -17.53
C HIS A 10 7.58 10.27 -17.76
N VAL A 11 8.59 9.93 -16.96
CA VAL A 11 9.32 8.65 -17.06
C VAL A 11 8.39 7.45 -16.84
N GLU A 12 7.48 7.51 -15.86
CA GLU A 12 6.48 6.47 -15.65
C GLU A 12 5.51 6.33 -16.82
N THR A 13 5.11 7.46 -17.42
CA THR A 13 4.24 7.46 -18.62
C THR A 13 4.95 6.82 -19.82
N TRP A 14 6.25 7.11 -19.98
CA TRP A 14 7.08 6.58 -21.07
C TRP A 14 7.28 5.07 -21.03
N ARG A 15 7.13 4.43 -19.86
CA ARG A 15 7.32 2.98 -19.66
C ARG A 15 8.57 2.48 -20.41
N PRO A 16 9.78 2.88 -19.99
CA PRO A 16 11.00 2.70 -20.79
C PRO A 16 11.23 1.26 -21.26
N TYR A 17 10.79 0.27 -20.47
CA TYR A 17 10.83 -1.14 -20.81
C TYR A 17 10.04 -1.55 -22.06
N THR A 18 9.10 -0.73 -22.53
CA THR A 18 8.41 -0.91 -23.81
C THR A 18 8.89 0.05 -24.89
N ALA A 19 9.30 1.27 -24.51
CA ALA A 19 9.73 2.28 -25.48
C ALA A 19 11.04 1.88 -26.20
N CYS A 20 11.98 1.24 -25.51
CA CYS A 20 13.22 0.77 -26.14
C CYS A 20 12.99 -0.33 -27.19
N TYR A 21 11.96 -1.16 -27.00
CA TYR A 21 11.64 -2.27 -27.92
C TYR A 21 11.22 -1.77 -29.30
N VAL A 22 10.30 -0.81 -29.39
CA VAL A 22 9.76 -0.38 -30.69
C VAL A 22 10.83 0.30 -31.57
N GLY A 23 11.78 1.00 -30.95
CA GLY A 23 12.93 1.56 -31.67
C GLY A 23 13.84 0.47 -32.23
N LEU A 24 14.04 -0.64 -31.50
CA LEU A 24 14.76 -1.80 -32.02
C LEU A 24 14.02 -2.46 -33.19
N VAL A 25 12.69 -2.51 -33.14
CA VAL A 25 11.87 -3.03 -34.24
C VAL A 25 12.07 -2.20 -35.52
N GLY A 26 12.12 -0.87 -35.39
CA GLY A 26 12.46 0.02 -36.50
C GLY A 26 13.88 -0.19 -37.01
N LEU A 27 14.87 -0.31 -36.12
CA LEU A 27 16.24 -0.64 -36.49
C LEU A 27 16.36 -1.99 -37.19
N ALA A 28 15.62 -3.01 -36.76
CA ALA A 28 15.63 -4.33 -37.40
C ALA A 28 15.13 -4.26 -38.85
N GLY A 29 14.07 -3.48 -39.10
CA GLY A 29 13.58 -3.22 -40.47
C GLY A 29 14.61 -2.53 -41.35
N ALA A 30 15.31 -1.51 -40.81
CA ALA A 30 16.40 -0.84 -41.52
C ALA A 30 17.60 -1.78 -41.78
N ALA A 31 18.01 -2.53 -40.75
CA ALA A 31 19.18 -3.42 -40.79
C ALA A 31 19.04 -4.53 -41.85
N LEU A 32 17.84 -5.08 -42.04
CA LEU A 32 17.56 -6.10 -43.05
C LEU A 32 17.28 -5.52 -44.44
N THR A 33 17.13 -4.20 -44.57
CA THR A 33 16.91 -3.53 -45.85
C THR A 33 18.21 -2.99 -46.44
N ASP A 34 18.99 -2.26 -45.64
CA ASP A 34 20.30 -1.74 -46.01
C ASP A 34 21.19 -1.62 -44.74
N PRO A 35 22.06 -2.60 -44.48
CA PRO A 35 22.91 -2.59 -43.30
C PRO A 35 24.03 -1.52 -43.36
N HIS A 36 24.24 -0.89 -44.51
CA HIS A 36 25.28 0.12 -44.74
C HIS A 36 24.73 1.55 -44.79
N ALA A 37 23.45 1.73 -44.45
CA ALA A 37 22.82 3.04 -44.42
C ALA A 37 23.54 4.03 -43.48
N SER A 38 23.49 5.32 -43.83
CA SER A 38 24.10 6.38 -43.02
C SER A 38 23.59 6.39 -41.58
N THR A 39 24.45 6.74 -40.63
CA THR A 39 24.11 6.86 -39.20
C THR A 39 22.85 7.70 -38.96
N LEU A 40 22.66 8.80 -39.70
CA LEU A 40 21.48 9.65 -39.55
C LEU A 40 20.17 8.92 -39.88
N ARG A 41 20.16 8.13 -40.97
CA ARG A 41 18.97 7.33 -41.35
C ARG A 41 18.69 6.26 -40.31
N LEU A 42 19.71 5.59 -39.80
CA LEU A 42 19.58 4.59 -38.73
C LEU A 42 19.07 5.20 -37.43
N LEU A 43 19.56 6.39 -37.04
CA LEU A 43 19.03 7.13 -35.90
C LEU A 43 17.55 7.48 -36.09
N CYS A 44 17.14 7.85 -37.31
CA CYS A 44 15.72 8.12 -37.61
C CYS A 44 14.87 6.84 -37.57
N ALA A 45 15.40 5.71 -38.05
CA ALA A 45 14.76 4.40 -37.99
C ALA A 45 14.44 3.98 -36.55
N TRP A 46 15.28 4.37 -35.59
CA TRP A 46 15.05 4.16 -34.17
C TRP A 46 14.14 5.23 -33.55
N ALA A 47 14.44 6.51 -33.78
CA ALA A 47 13.85 7.62 -33.07
C ALA A 47 12.37 7.84 -33.42
N VAL A 48 11.99 7.77 -34.69
CA VAL A 48 10.61 8.08 -35.10
C VAL A 48 9.61 7.04 -34.56
N PRO A 49 9.84 5.73 -34.68
CA PRO A 49 8.97 4.75 -34.03
C PRO A 49 8.92 4.90 -32.51
N THR A 50 10.06 5.21 -31.87
CA THR A 50 10.12 5.45 -30.42
C THR A 50 9.27 6.65 -30.01
N VAL A 51 9.39 7.77 -30.71
CA VAL A 51 8.61 9.00 -30.48
C VAL A 51 7.11 8.74 -30.71
N GLY A 52 6.74 8.04 -31.78
CA GLY A 52 5.36 7.65 -32.05
C GLY A 52 4.77 6.76 -30.95
N TRP A 53 5.57 5.84 -30.40
CA TRP A 53 5.15 5.00 -29.28
C TRP A 53 4.95 5.80 -28.00
N LEU A 54 5.87 6.71 -27.68
CA LEU A 54 5.71 7.63 -26.55
C LEU A 54 4.44 8.47 -26.68
N ALA A 55 4.15 8.99 -27.88
CA ALA A 55 2.90 9.68 -28.16
C ALA A 55 1.69 8.79 -27.85
N GLY A 56 1.71 7.53 -28.32
CA GLY A 56 0.68 6.54 -28.03
C GLY A 56 0.50 6.24 -26.53
N LEU A 57 1.57 6.23 -25.74
CA LEU A 57 1.51 6.03 -24.30
C LEU A 57 0.87 7.23 -23.58
N TYR A 58 1.20 8.46 -23.97
CA TYR A 58 0.52 9.66 -23.49
C TYR A 58 -0.97 9.66 -23.86
N GLY A 59 -1.29 9.30 -25.10
CA GLY A 59 -2.67 9.18 -25.56
C GLY A 59 -3.44 8.12 -24.78
N GLY A 60 -2.85 6.95 -24.57
CA GLY A 60 -3.41 5.87 -23.77
C GLY A 60 -3.82 6.35 -22.38
N ASP A 61 -2.90 6.99 -21.65
CA ASP A 61 -3.14 7.47 -20.29
C ASP A 61 -4.16 8.62 -20.27
N TYR A 62 -4.14 9.50 -21.28
CA TYR A 62 -5.14 10.56 -21.42
C TYR A 62 -6.55 9.97 -21.59
N PHE A 63 -6.74 9.03 -22.51
CA PHE A 63 -8.05 8.44 -22.79
C PHE A 63 -8.53 7.51 -21.67
N ASP A 64 -7.62 6.82 -20.97
CA ASP A 64 -7.96 5.91 -19.85
C ASP A 64 -8.11 6.59 -18.50
N ARG A 65 -7.83 7.89 -18.37
CA ARG A 65 -7.77 8.58 -17.06
C ARG A 65 -8.93 8.31 -16.09
N LYS A 66 -10.15 8.12 -16.60
CA LYS A 66 -11.33 7.81 -15.75
C LYS A 66 -11.28 6.36 -15.23
N LEU A 67 -10.91 5.42 -16.10
CA LEU A 67 -10.74 4.02 -15.74
C LEU A 67 -9.53 3.83 -14.82
N ASP A 68 -8.42 4.46 -15.15
CA ASP A 68 -7.20 4.42 -14.36
C ASP A 68 -7.42 5.04 -12.97
N ALA A 69 -8.34 6.01 -12.81
CA ALA A 69 -8.70 6.53 -11.49
C ALA A 69 -9.32 5.47 -10.56
N THR A 70 -10.00 4.47 -11.12
CA THR A 70 -10.57 3.36 -10.36
C THR A 70 -9.58 2.20 -10.22
N ALA A 71 -8.98 1.76 -11.33
CA ALA A 71 -8.19 0.53 -11.35
C ALA A 71 -6.70 0.73 -11.03
N LYS A 72 -6.15 1.91 -11.34
CA LYS A 72 -4.71 2.22 -11.24
C LYS A 72 -4.49 3.66 -10.72
N PRO A 73 -5.02 4.03 -9.54
CA PRO A 73 -5.05 5.42 -9.06
C PRO A 73 -3.65 6.02 -8.85
N HIS A 74 -2.63 5.18 -8.70
CA HIS A 74 -1.22 5.57 -8.59
C HIS A 74 -0.66 6.18 -9.88
N ARG A 75 -1.30 6.01 -11.05
CA ARG A 75 -0.80 6.51 -12.33
C ARG A 75 -0.68 8.03 -12.37
N PRO A 76 0.25 8.58 -13.18
CA PRO A 76 0.55 10.02 -13.21
C PRO A 76 -0.67 10.96 -13.31
N ILE A 77 -1.65 10.64 -14.17
CA ILE A 77 -2.83 11.50 -14.37
C ILE A 77 -3.83 11.38 -13.20
N PRO A 78 -4.34 10.17 -12.84
CA PRO A 78 -5.25 10.04 -11.70
C PRO A 78 -4.67 10.51 -10.36
N SER A 79 -3.38 10.29 -10.13
CA SER A 79 -2.70 10.69 -8.89
C SER A 79 -2.44 12.21 -8.81
N GLY A 80 -2.87 13.00 -9.81
CA GLY A 80 -2.64 14.44 -9.88
C GLY A 80 -1.19 14.87 -10.17
N ARG A 81 -0.29 13.93 -10.47
CA ARG A 81 1.13 14.22 -10.76
C ARG A 81 1.34 14.74 -12.20
N MET A 82 0.40 14.50 -13.09
CA MET A 82 0.40 15.03 -14.45
C MET A 82 -0.99 15.53 -14.81
N ARG A 83 -1.09 16.75 -15.35
CA ARG A 83 -2.38 17.26 -15.84
C ARG A 83 -2.76 16.51 -17.12
N ALA A 84 -4.04 16.18 -17.28
CA ALA A 84 -4.54 15.56 -18.51
C ALA A 84 -4.22 16.40 -19.77
N GLY A 85 -4.27 17.74 -19.66
CA GLY A 85 -3.87 18.63 -20.75
C GLY A 85 -2.39 18.49 -21.15
N THR A 86 -1.50 18.19 -20.19
CA THR A 86 -0.08 17.93 -20.48
C THR A 86 0.09 16.64 -21.29
N ALA A 87 -0.62 15.57 -20.92
CA ALA A 87 -0.57 14.32 -21.67
C ALA A 87 -1.12 14.49 -23.10
N LEU A 88 -2.21 15.23 -23.28
CA LEU A 88 -2.75 15.56 -24.60
C LEU A 88 -1.77 16.40 -25.45
N ALA A 89 -1.13 17.40 -24.85
CA ALA A 89 -0.13 18.21 -25.54
C ALA A 89 1.08 17.38 -25.97
N MET A 90 1.54 16.45 -25.13
CA MET A 90 2.63 15.52 -25.48
C MET A 90 2.24 14.55 -26.59
N LEU A 91 1.02 14.00 -26.57
CA LEU A 91 0.49 13.18 -27.66
C LEU A 91 0.56 13.93 -29.00
N ILE A 92 0.04 15.15 -29.05
CA ILE A 92 -0.01 15.97 -30.28
C ILE A 92 1.42 16.34 -30.73
N GLY A 93 2.22 16.88 -29.81
CA GLY A 93 3.57 17.37 -30.10
C GLY A 93 4.51 16.28 -30.58
N LEU A 94 4.52 15.11 -29.92
CA LEU A 94 5.36 13.98 -30.31
C LEU A 94 4.92 13.36 -31.65
N THR A 95 3.60 13.26 -31.89
CA THR A 95 3.08 12.79 -33.18
C THR A 95 3.51 13.71 -34.32
N ALA A 96 3.39 15.02 -34.13
CA ALA A 96 3.82 16.02 -35.11
C ALA A 96 5.33 15.95 -35.35
N ALA A 97 6.14 15.88 -34.29
CA ALA A 97 7.60 15.78 -34.39
C ALA A 97 8.03 14.51 -35.15
N GLY A 98 7.47 13.35 -34.81
CA GLY A 98 7.75 12.10 -35.53
C GLY A 98 7.34 12.16 -37.00
N GLY A 99 6.19 12.76 -37.31
CA GLY A 99 5.71 12.94 -38.68
C GLY A 99 6.61 13.85 -39.51
N VAL A 100 7.08 14.97 -38.95
CA VAL A 100 8.00 15.90 -39.62
C VAL A 100 9.34 15.23 -39.92
N ILE A 101 9.90 14.50 -38.95
CA ILE A 101 11.17 13.78 -39.14
C ILE A 101 10.99 12.68 -40.20
N GLY A 102 9.89 11.91 -40.14
CA GLY A 102 9.60 10.87 -41.14
C GLY A 102 9.49 11.45 -42.55
N LEU A 103 8.79 12.57 -42.71
CA LEU A 103 8.67 13.29 -43.98
C LEU A 103 10.03 13.75 -44.52
N ALA A 104 10.89 14.29 -43.65
CA ALA A 104 12.21 14.76 -44.03
C ALA A 104 13.14 13.63 -44.49
N VAL A 105 12.99 12.43 -43.93
CA VAL A 105 13.80 11.25 -44.29
C VAL A 105 13.28 10.58 -45.56
N ASN A 106 11.98 10.31 -45.62
CA ASN A 106 11.31 9.74 -46.79
C ASN A 106 9.84 10.16 -46.78
N TRP A 107 9.46 11.05 -47.71
CA TRP A 107 8.10 11.59 -47.78
C TRP A 107 7.01 10.52 -47.93
N ARG A 108 7.33 9.35 -48.52
CA ARG A 108 6.39 8.24 -48.70
C ARG A 108 5.97 7.60 -47.37
N THR A 109 6.76 7.80 -46.31
CA THR A 109 6.41 7.32 -44.96
C THR A 109 5.15 7.98 -44.40
N ILE A 110 4.71 9.12 -44.96
CA ILE A 110 3.46 9.78 -44.55
C ILE A 110 2.25 8.86 -44.64
N GLY A 111 2.21 7.95 -45.62
CA GLY A 111 1.13 6.96 -45.74
C GLY A 111 1.05 6.06 -44.51
N LEU A 112 2.19 5.52 -44.06
CA LEU A 112 2.27 4.70 -42.85
C LEU A 112 1.92 5.50 -41.59
N VAL A 113 2.41 6.74 -41.48
CA VAL A 113 2.13 7.61 -40.32
C VAL A 113 0.64 7.94 -40.22
N LEU A 114 -0.02 8.27 -41.34
CA LEU A 114 -1.46 8.55 -41.37
C LEU A 114 -2.28 7.31 -41.02
N ILE A 115 -1.93 6.15 -41.55
CA ILE A 115 -2.60 4.88 -41.22
C ILE A 115 -2.43 4.55 -39.74
N ALA A 116 -1.20 4.68 -39.20
CA ALA A 116 -0.92 4.45 -37.79
C ALA A 116 -1.69 5.42 -36.88
N LEU A 117 -1.82 6.70 -37.27
CA LEU A 117 -2.61 7.70 -36.56
C LEU A 117 -4.10 7.35 -36.56
N LEU A 118 -4.66 7.02 -37.73
CA LEU A 118 -6.06 6.62 -37.87
C LEU A 118 -6.37 5.37 -37.05
N LEU A 119 -5.47 4.37 -37.08
CA LEU A 119 -5.61 3.16 -36.26
C LEU A 119 -5.44 3.44 -34.77
N GLY A 120 -4.57 4.37 -34.37
CA GLY A 120 -4.45 4.81 -32.98
C GLY A 120 -5.73 5.47 -32.45
N ILE A 121 -6.34 6.34 -33.26
CA ILE A 121 -7.64 6.97 -32.96
C ILE A 121 -8.74 5.90 -32.91
N ALA A 122 -8.83 5.04 -33.93
CA ALA A 122 -9.83 3.99 -34.01
C ALA A 122 -9.69 2.96 -32.87
N TYR A 123 -8.45 2.63 -32.49
CA TYR A 123 -8.17 1.80 -31.32
C TYR A 123 -8.78 2.40 -30.07
N SER A 124 -8.47 3.67 -29.78
CA SER A 124 -8.96 4.34 -28.58
C SER A 124 -10.47 4.58 -28.57
N ALA A 125 -11.07 4.80 -29.75
CA ALA A 125 -12.50 5.09 -29.87
C ALA A 125 -13.38 3.83 -29.92
N PHE A 126 -12.89 2.73 -30.53
CA PHE A 126 -13.75 1.59 -30.89
C PHE A 126 -13.20 0.22 -30.47
N PHE A 127 -11.89 -0.02 -30.53
CA PHE A 127 -11.35 -1.38 -30.40
C PHE A 127 -10.78 -1.73 -29.03
N LYS A 128 -10.37 -0.75 -28.23
CA LYS A 128 -9.63 -0.92 -26.96
C LYS A 128 -10.26 -1.92 -25.97
N GLY A 129 -11.59 -2.01 -25.94
CA GLY A 129 -12.34 -2.93 -25.08
C GLY A 129 -13.05 -4.07 -25.83
N ARG A 130 -12.65 -4.41 -27.07
CA ARG A 130 -13.39 -5.37 -27.91
C ARG A 130 -12.56 -6.58 -28.34
N GLY A 131 -12.68 -7.66 -27.58
CA GLY A 131 -12.23 -9.01 -27.96
C GLY A 131 -10.76 -9.04 -28.40
N LEU A 132 -10.47 -9.76 -29.49
CA LEU A 132 -9.12 -9.88 -30.08
C LEU A 132 -8.75 -8.68 -30.97
N ALA A 133 -9.73 -7.96 -31.51
CA ALA A 133 -9.51 -6.90 -32.48
C ALA A 133 -8.70 -5.73 -31.90
N GLY A 134 -8.92 -5.38 -30.63
CA GLY A 134 -8.11 -4.39 -29.91
C GLY A 134 -6.63 -4.77 -29.89
N ASN A 135 -6.32 -6.00 -29.47
CA ASN A 135 -4.95 -6.51 -29.39
C ASN A 135 -4.28 -6.58 -30.77
N ALA A 136 -5.02 -7.02 -31.80
CA ALA A 136 -4.52 -7.08 -33.17
C ALA A 136 -4.21 -5.70 -33.75
N VAL A 137 -5.08 -4.72 -33.53
CA VAL A 137 -4.85 -3.32 -33.96
C VAL A 137 -3.66 -2.70 -33.21
N ARG A 138 -3.50 -3.00 -31.91
CA ARG A 138 -2.34 -2.54 -31.15
C ARG A 138 -1.04 -3.13 -31.71
N GLY A 139 -1.03 -4.43 -32.04
CA GLY A 139 0.14 -5.09 -32.59
C GLY A 139 0.58 -4.56 -33.97
N LEU A 140 -0.35 -4.04 -34.79
CA LEU A 140 -0.02 -3.46 -36.09
C LEU A 140 0.98 -2.30 -35.99
N ILE A 141 1.03 -1.61 -34.84
CA ILE A 141 1.97 -0.52 -34.61
C ILE A 141 3.41 -1.02 -34.69
N SER A 142 3.71 -2.22 -34.18
CA SER A 142 5.04 -2.81 -34.26
C SER A 142 5.41 -3.22 -35.69
N ALA A 143 4.45 -3.71 -36.48
CA ALA A 143 4.68 -3.94 -37.91
C ALA A 143 4.99 -2.63 -38.65
N PHE A 144 4.24 -1.56 -38.38
CA PHE A 144 4.52 -0.26 -38.99
C PHE A 144 5.84 0.33 -38.54
N ALA A 145 6.28 0.10 -37.29
CA ALA A 145 7.61 0.50 -36.86
C ALA A 145 8.69 -0.21 -37.70
N CYS A 146 8.55 -1.50 -37.96
CA CYS A 146 9.46 -2.27 -38.80
C CYS A 146 9.47 -1.76 -40.25
N LEU A 147 8.29 -1.59 -40.86
CA LEU A 147 8.16 -1.09 -42.24
C LEU A 147 8.65 0.35 -42.37
N PHE A 148 8.37 1.20 -41.39
CA PHE A 148 8.90 2.56 -41.33
C PHE A 148 10.43 2.54 -41.29
N GLY A 149 11.02 1.70 -40.44
CA GLY A 149 12.46 1.47 -40.35
C GLY A 149 13.08 1.13 -41.72
N ALA A 150 12.51 0.15 -42.41
CA ALA A 150 12.91 -0.20 -43.78
C ALA A 150 12.80 1.00 -44.74
N MET A 151 11.72 1.78 -44.62
CA MET A 151 11.49 2.97 -45.44
C MET A 151 12.37 4.18 -45.11
N THR A 152 13.14 4.15 -44.01
CA THR A 152 14.15 5.19 -43.75
C THR A 152 15.40 5.00 -44.61
N VAL A 153 15.61 3.79 -45.12
CA VAL A 153 16.79 3.41 -45.91
C VAL A 153 16.44 3.03 -47.35
N ALA A 154 15.17 2.70 -47.63
CA ALA A 154 14.64 2.47 -48.98
C ALA A 154 13.37 3.31 -49.26
N ASP A 155 13.03 3.50 -50.53
CA ASP A 155 11.85 4.25 -50.93
C ASP A 155 10.52 3.59 -50.52
N LEU A 156 10.47 2.26 -50.60
CA LEU A 156 9.36 1.39 -50.23
C LEU A 156 9.93 0.19 -49.47
N PRO A 157 9.16 -0.42 -48.54
CA PRO A 157 9.65 -1.57 -47.80
C PRO A 157 9.80 -2.77 -48.77
N PRO A 158 10.97 -3.42 -48.81
CA PRO A 158 11.17 -4.57 -49.67
C PRO A 158 10.29 -5.74 -49.22
N VAL A 159 9.85 -6.57 -50.17
CA VAL A 159 8.99 -7.74 -49.90
C VAL A 159 9.67 -8.71 -48.91
N THR A 160 11.00 -8.75 -48.91
CA THR A 160 11.83 -9.58 -48.02
C THR A 160 11.71 -9.22 -46.54
N VAL A 161 11.19 -8.04 -46.17
CA VAL A 161 10.98 -7.61 -44.77
C VAL A 161 9.55 -7.86 -44.27
N LEU A 162 8.62 -8.21 -45.17
CA LEU A 162 7.23 -8.49 -44.79
C LEU A 162 7.08 -9.66 -43.81
N PRO A 163 7.86 -10.76 -43.89
CA PRO A 163 7.83 -11.80 -42.86
C PRO A 163 8.17 -11.25 -41.47
N LEU A 164 9.19 -10.40 -41.35
CA LEU A 164 9.55 -9.77 -40.07
C LEU A 164 8.43 -8.85 -39.54
N ALA A 165 7.82 -8.05 -40.41
CA ALA A 165 6.71 -7.19 -40.02
C ALA A 165 5.50 -8.03 -39.51
N ALA A 166 5.19 -9.15 -40.18
CA ALA A 166 4.15 -10.08 -39.75
C ALA A 166 4.51 -10.75 -38.41
N ALA A 167 5.78 -11.13 -38.21
CA ALA A 167 6.27 -11.66 -36.95
C ALA A 167 6.03 -10.67 -35.80
N PHE A 168 6.45 -9.41 -35.94
CA PHE A 168 6.25 -8.41 -34.88
C PHE A 168 4.77 -8.08 -34.63
N TRP A 169 3.93 -8.09 -35.68
CA TRP A 169 2.49 -7.90 -35.50
C TRP A 169 1.86 -8.99 -34.63
N LEU A 170 2.08 -10.25 -35.01
CA LEU A 170 1.48 -11.40 -34.32
C LEU A 170 2.07 -11.56 -32.92
N HIS A 171 3.36 -11.29 -32.76
CA HIS A 171 4.04 -11.32 -31.48
C HIS A 171 3.44 -10.29 -30.52
N ASP A 172 3.38 -9.02 -30.92
CA ASP A 172 2.85 -7.97 -30.05
C ASP A 172 1.34 -8.16 -29.80
N THR A 173 0.60 -8.71 -30.76
CA THR A 173 -0.79 -9.13 -30.55
C THR A 173 -0.92 -10.16 -29.43
N GLY A 174 -0.10 -11.22 -29.47
CA GLY A 174 -0.08 -12.24 -28.43
C GLY A 174 0.40 -11.70 -27.08
N SER A 175 1.48 -10.91 -27.07
CA SER A 175 2.04 -10.31 -25.86
C SER A 175 1.05 -9.36 -25.17
N ASN A 176 0.36 -8.51 -25.93
CA ASN A 176 -0.70 -7.65 -25.40
C ASN A 176 -1.89 -8.46 -24.87
N LEU A 177 -2.20 -9.61 -25.48
CA LEU A 177 -3.26 -10.49 -24.99
C LEU A 177 -2.88 -11.18 -23.67
N VAL A 178 -1.60 -11.53 -23.47
CA VAL A 178 -1.10 -11.94 -22.14
C VAL A 178 -1.22 -10.80 -21.13
N GLY A 179 -1.00 -9.56 -21.56
CA GLY A 179 -1.30 -8.36 -20.75
C GLY A 179 -2.77 -8.26 -20.33
N ALA A 180 -3.71 -8.58 -21.22
CA ALA A 180 -5.15 -8.60 -20.90
C ALA A 180 -5.53 -9.75 -19.94
N LEU A 181 -4.86 -10.91 -20.02
CA LEU A 181 -5.03 -11.99 -19.03
C LEU A 181 -4.64 -11.50 -17.63
N ARG A 182 -3.54 -10.74 -17.53
CA ARG A 182 -3.08 -10.14 -16.27
C ARG A 182 -4.03 -9.08 -15.73
N ASP A 183 -4.69 -8.31 -16.60
CA ASP A 183 -5.52 -7.18 -16.22
C ASP A 183 -7.05 -7.50 -16.24
N VAL A 184 -7.42 -8.79 -16.35
CA VAL A 184 -8.80 -9.26 -16.60
C VAL A 184 -9.85 -8.73 -15.63
N ASP A 185 -9.53 -8.62 -14.34
CA ASP A 185 -10.48 -8.12 -13.33
C ASP A 185 -10.68 -6.60 -13.45
N GLY A 186 -9.61 -5.87 -13.77
CA GLY A 186 -9.68 -4.44 -14.04
C GLY A 186 -10.45 -4.14 -15.33
N ASP A 187 -10.24 -4.94 -16.38
CA ASP A 187 -11.01 -4.86 -17.63
C ASP A 187 -12.50 -5.09 -17.37
N ARG A 188 -12.84 -6.11 -16.57
CA ARG A 188 -14.23 -6.42 -16.19
C ARG A 188 -14.86 -5.28 -15.40
N ALA A 189 -14.17 -4.76 -14.38
CA ALA A 189 -14.65 -3.63 -13.59
C ALA A 189 -14.82 -2.34 -14.42
N GLY A 190 -13.99 -2.18 -15.45
CA GLY A 190 -14.05 -1.07 -16.40
C GLY A 190 -15.11 -1.19 -17.50
N GLY A 191 -15.86 -2.30 -17.55
CA GLY A 191 -16.82 -2.58 -18.62
C GLY A 191 -16.19 -2.94 -19.97
N TYR A 192 -14.90 -3.31 -20.01
CA TYR A 192 -14.25 -3.78 -21.22
C TYR A 192 -14.55 -5.26 -21.46
N GLU A 193 -14.86 -5.57 -22.71
CA GLU A 193 -15.16 -6.92 -23.15
C GLU A 193 -13.97 -7.54 -23.90
N THR A 194 -12.81 -7.56 -23.23
CA THR A 194 -11.60 -8.20 -23.76
C THR A 194 -11.79 -9.71 -23.92
N LEU A 195 -10.95 -10.36 -24.72
CA LEU A 195 -11.10 -11.80 -24.99
C LEU A 195 -11.09 -12.66 -23.70
N PRO A 196 -10.23 -12.40 -22.69
CA PRO A 196 -10.29 -13.11 -21.41
C PRO A 196 -11.59 -12.89 -20.64
N VAL A 197 -12.18 -11.69 -20.71
CA VAL A 197 -13.46 -11.38 -20.07
C VAL A 197 -14.62 -12.12 -20.75
N ARG A 198 -14.65 -12.14 -22.09
CA ARG A 198 -15.75 -12.76 -22.86
C ARG A 198 -15.70 -14.29 -22.93
N ARG A 199 -14.50 -14.87 -23.02
CA ARG A 199 -14.30 -16.31 -23.32
C ARG A 199 -13.50 -17.05 -22.25
N GLY A 200 -13.08 -16.37 -21.19
CA GLY A 200 -12.31 -16.95 -20.10
C GLY A 200 -10.79 -16.93 -20.31
N MET A 201 -10.07 -17.11 -19.21
CA MET A 201 -8.60 -17.04 -19.15
C MET A 201 -7.92 -18.10 -20.02
N ALA A 202 -8.41 -19.34 -20.02
CA ALA A 202 -7.82 -20.43 -20.79
C ALA A 202 -7.90 -20.19 -22.32
N VAL A 203 -9.03 -19.67 -22.82
CA VAL A 203 -9.16 -19.33 -24.24
C VAL A 203 -8.25 -18.16 -24.61
N GLY A 204 -8.21 -17.12 -23.78
CA GLY A 204 -7.30 -15.99 -23.99
C GLY A 204 -5.84 -16.42 -24.02
N ALA A 205 -5.43 -17.32 -23.12
CA ALA A 205 -4.08 -17.89 -23.08
C ALA A 205 -3.75 -18.68 -24.36
N ARG A 206 -4.62 -19.59 -24.80
CA ARG A 206 -4.40 -20.39 -26.01
C ARG A 206 -4.29 -19.52 -27.27
N VAL A 207 -5.10 -18.46 -27.38
CA VAL A 207 -5.02 -17.52 -28.50
C VAL A 207 -3.72 -16.70 -28.44
N ALA A 208 -3.31 -16.27 -27.25
CA ALA A 208 -2.07 -15.53 -27.07
C ALA A 208 -0.83 -16.37 -27.42
N THR A 209 -0.76 -17.61 -26.92
CA THR A 209 0.34 -18.53 -27.22
C THR A 209 0.36 -18.91 -28.69
N SER A 210 -0.80 -19.14 -29.31
CA SER A 210 -0.89 -19.40 -30.75
C SER A 210 -0.37 -18.22 -31.58
N ALA A 211 -0.74 -16.99 -31.24
CA ALA A 211 -0.23 -15.81 -31.93
C ALA A 211 1.30 -15.68 -31.82
N ILE A 212 1.87 -15.94 -30.63
CA ILE A 212 3.33 -15.94 -30.42
C ILE A 212 4.01 -17.06 -31.21
N LEU A 213 3.46 -18.27 -31.22
CA LEU A 213 4.03 -19.38 -31.99
C LEU A 213 4.03 -19.09 -33.49
N VAL A 214 2.91 -18.58 -34.03
CA VAL A 214 2.84 -18.20 -35.44
C VAL A 214 3.79 -17.03 -35.74
N ALA A 215 3.97 -16.08 -34.82
CA ALA A 215 4.97 -15.03 -34.97
C ALA A 215 6.39 -15.59 -35.12
N TYR A 216 6.75 -16.61 -34.33
CA TYR A 216 8.03 -17.29 -34.46
C TYR A 216 8.20 -18.06 -35.77
N LEU A 217 7.11 -18.60 -36.34
CA LEU A 217 7.16 -19.19 -37.69
C LEU A 217 7.52 -18.13 -38.74
N PHE A 218 6.94 -16.94 -38.66
CA PHE A 218 7.31 -15.81 -39.53
C PHE A 218 8.73 -15.29 -39.26
N ALA A 219 9.18 -15.32 -38.00
CA ALA A 219 10.54 -14.94 -37.65
C ALA A 219 11.57 -15.94 -38.22
N VAL A 220 11.28 -17.25 -38.16
CA VAL A 220 12.09 -18.28 -38.83
C VAL A 220 12.06 -18.09 -40.35
N LEU A 221 10.90 -17.80 -40.93
CA LEU A 221 10.79 -17.48 -42.36
C LEU A 221 11.67 -16.27 -42.73
N GLN A 222 11.73 -15.23 -41.90
CA GLN A 222 12.63 -14.10 -42.12
C GLN A 222 14.10 -14.53 -42.13
N VAL A 223 14.52 -15.40 -41.20
CA VAL A 223 15.89 -15.93 -41.17
C VAL A 223 16.19 -16.71 -42.45
N VAL A 224 15.24 -17.51 -42.95
CA VAL A 224 15.40 -18.30 -44.19
C VAL A 224 15.50 -17.41 -45.44
N VAL A 225 14.76 -16.30 -45.49
CA VAL A 225 14.79 -15.33 -46.61
C VAL A 225 16.02 -14.43 -46.55
N SER A 226 16.71 -14.36 -45.41
CA SER A 226 17.92 -13.55 -45.25
C SER A 226 19.12 -14.25 -45.88
N THR A 227 19.94 -13.50 -46.62
CA THR A 227 21.06 -14.07 -47.40
C THR A 227 22.28 -14.44 -46.56
N GLU A 228 22.46 -13.77 -45.41
CA GLU A 228 23.56 -14.03 -44.49
C GLU A 228 23.03 -14.22 -43.07
N VAL A 229 23.40 -15.32 -42.43
CA VAL A 229 23.03 -15.62 -41.03
C VAL A 229 24.30 -15.74 -40.22
N THR A 230 24.51 -14.81 -39.28
CA THR A 230 25.67 -14.85 -38.39
C THR A 230 25.42 -15.76 -37.19
N ALA A 231 26.47 -16.42 -36.68
CA ALA A 231 26.37 -17.23 -35.47
C ALA A 231 25.85 -16.41 -34.27
N ALA A 232 26.23 -15.13 -34.19
CA ALA A 232 25.74 -14.21 -33.17
C ALA A 232 24.22 -13.99 -33.25
N ALA A 233 23.69 -13.72 -34.45
CA ALA A 233 22.25 -13.56 -34.65
C ALA A 233 21.48 -14.85 -34.31
N PHE A 234 22.03 -16.02 -34.66
CA PHE A 234 21.44 -17.31 -34.30
C PHE A 234 21.40 -17.53 -32.79
N VAL A 235 22.46 -17.20 -32.04
CA VAL A 235 22.50 -17.33 -30.58
C VAL A 235 21.46 -16.42 -29.92
N VAL A 236 21.36 -15.16 -30.34
CA VAL A 236 20.35 -14.23 -29.80
C VAL A 236 18.94 -14.69 -30.14
N PHE A 237 18.71 -15.20 -31.36
CA PHE A 237 17.44 -15.76 -31.79
C PHE A 237 17.06 -17.00 -30.97
N ALA A 238 17.99 -17.93 -30.75
CA ALA A 238 17.78 -19.11 -29.91
C ALA A 238 17.46 -18.71 -28.47
N LEU A 239 18.13 -17.70 -27.93
CA LEU A 239 17.82 -17.17 -26.60
C LEU A 239 16.41 -16.57 -26.56
N ALA A 240 15.98 -15.86 -27.62
CA ALA A 240 14.62 -15.36 -27.74
C ALA A 240 13.62 -16.53 -27.71
N VAL A 241 13.84 -17.58 -28.51
CA VAL A 241 12.99 -18.78 -28.55
C VAL A 241 12.89 -19.44 -27.16
N VAL A 242 14.01 -19.68 -26.49
CA VAL A 242 14.02 -20.27 -25.14
C VAL A 242 13.24 -19.41 -24.15
N THR A 243 13.42 -18.10 -24.22
CA THR A 243 12.73 -17.14 -23.34
C THR A 243 11.23 -17.08 -23.66
N ALA A 244 10.83 -17.17 -24.92
CA ALA A 244 9.43 -17.28 -25.33
C ALA A 244 8.79 -18.55 -24.81
N MET A 245 9.48 -19.70 -24.95
CA MET A 245 9.02 -20.98 -24.42
C MET A 245 8.82 -20.93 -22.90
N ALA A 246 9.77 -20.32 -22.17
CA ALA A 246 9.65 -20.10 -20.73
C ALA A 246 8.44 -19.24 -20.35
N ALA A 247 8.00 -18.33 -21.23
CA ALA A 247 6.80 -17.53 -21.01
C ALA A 247 5.49 -18.25 -21.35
N ILE A 248 5.45 -19.03 -22.45
CA ILE A 248 4.20 -19.61 -22.96
C ILE A 248 3.87 -20.98 -22.36
N VAL A 249 4.87 -21.81 -22.03
CA VAL A 249 4.64 -23.15 -21.46
C VAL A 249 3.81 -23.10 -20.17
N PRO A 250 4.08 -22.19 -19.21
CA PRO A 250 3.27 -22.07 -17.99
C PRO A 250 1.83 -21.61 -18.22
N LEU A 251 1.50 -21.09 -19.40
CA LEU A 251 0.14 -20.70 -19.78
C LEU A 251 -0.65 -21.86 -20.40
N TRP A 252 0.00 -22.99 -20.68
CA TRP A 252 -0.63 -24.16 -21.28
C TRP A 252 -1.19 -25.11 -20.21
N THR A 253 -2.10 -24.59 -19.41
CA THR A 253 -2.82 -25.34 -18.35
C THR A 253 -4.32 -25.03 -18.44
N ASP A 254 -5.16 -25.90 -17.89
CA ASP A 254 -6.61 -25.65 -17.89
C ASP A 254 -7.00 -24.49 -16.96
N GLU A 255 -6.24 -24.29 -15.88
CA GLU A 255 -6.40 -23.15 -14.97
C GLU A 255 -5.27 -22.13 -15.15
N VAL A 256 -5.55 -21.03 -15.86
CA VAL A 256 -4.61 -19.92 -16.03
C VAL A 256 -4.93 -18.83 -15.02
N THR A 257 -4.02 -18.60 -14.07
CA THR A 257 -4.16 -17.59 -13.02
C THR A 257 -3.53 -16.25 -13.44
N ARG A 258 -3.94 -15.17 -12.76
CA ARG A 258 -3.39 -13.83 -12.94
C ARG A 258 -1.88 -13.77 -12.69
N LEU A 259 -1.40 -14.46 -11.65
CA LEU A 259 0.03 -14.55 -11.33
C LEU A 259 0.84 -15.23 -12.44
N ARG A 260 0.32 -16.32 -13.04
CA ARG A 260 0.96 -16.98 -14.19
C ARG A 260 1.01 -16.05 -15.40
N ALA A 261 -0.08 -15.35 -15.70
CA ALA A 261 -0.11 -14.33 -16.76
C ALA A 261 0.88 -13.17 -16.49
N TYR A 262 1.00 -12.72 -15.24
CA TYR A 262 1.98 -11.71 -14.82
C TYR A 262 3.43 -12.17 -15.05
N ARG A 263 3.78 -13.39 -14.62
CA ARG A 263 5.12 -13.96 -14.81
C ARG A 263 5.43 -14.13 -16.29
N ALA A 264 4.50 -14.67 -17.07
CA ALA A 264 4.64 -14.81 -18.52
C ALA A 264 4.85 -13.46 -19.20
N HIS A 265 4.03 -12.45 -18.89
CA HIS A 265 4.19 -11.11 -19.46
C HIS A 265 5.52 -10.45 -19.06
N THR A 266 6.01 -10.73 -17.84
CA THR A 266 7.33 -10.26 -17.37
C THR A 266 8.46 -10.81 -18.22
N VAL A 267 8.39 -12.10 -18.57
CA VAL A 267 9.36 -12.76 -19.45
C VAL A 267 9.22 -12.26 -20.89
N LEU A 268 8.01 -12.05 -21.40
CA LEU A 268 7.76 -11.54 -22.76
C LEU A 268 8.24 -10.10 -23.00
N VAL A 269 8.42 -9.29 -21.96
CA VAL A 269 9.06 -7.95 -22.12
C VAL A 269 10.55 -8.08 -22.41
N ILE A 270 11.22 -9.06 -21.79
CA ILE A 270 12.63 -9.34 -22.06
C ILE A 270 12.78 -10.02 -23.43
N GLU A 271 11.95 -11.04 -23.68
CA GLU A 271 12.02 -11.82 -24.91
C GLU A 271 11.83 -10.96 -26.17
N ARG A 272 10.85 -10.04 -26.20
CA ARG A 272 10.64 -9.19 -27.38
C ARG A 272 11.86 -8.34 -27.76
N VAL A 273 12.66 -7.93 -26.77
CA VAL A 273 13.91 -7.19 -26.97
C VAL A 273 14.97 -8.10 -27.58
N LEU A 274 15.05 -9.36 -27.12
CA LEU A 274 15.92 -10.37 -27.70
C LEU A 274 15.51 -10.70 -29.14
N LEU A 275 14.22 -10.86 -29.41
CA LEU A 275 13.70 -11.12 -30.75
C LEU A 275 14.06 -9.98 -31.71
N ALA A 276 13.79 -8.73 -31.35
CA ALA A 276 14.16 -7.58 -32.17
C ALA A 276 15.69 -7.47 -32.32
N GLY A 277 16.43 -7.66 -31.22
CA GLY A 277 17.88 -7.64 -31.20
C GLY A 277 18.55 -8.72 -32.07
N ALA A 278 17.93 -9.89 -32.20
CA ALA A 278 18.39 -10.95 -33.10
C ALA A 278 18.41 -10.45 -34.56
N PHE A 279 17.37 -9.74 -34.99
CA PHE A 279 17.29 -9.20 -36.36
C PHE A 279 18.13 -7.94 -36.57
N VAL A 280 18.33 -7.12 -35.54
CA VAL A 280 19.34 -6.04 -35.56
C VAL A 280 20.75 -6.64 -35.72
N THR A 281 21.04 -7.73 -35.00
CA THR A 281 22.33 -8.45 -35.09
C THR A 281 22.48 -9.20 -36.40
N LEU A 282 21.38 -9.66 -36.99
CA LEU A 282 21.38 -10.29 -38.31
C LEU A 282 21.82 -9.30 -39.39
N GLY A 283 21.28 -8.07 -39.37
CA GLY A 283 21.64 -7.05 -40.36
C GLY A 283 22.97 -6.34 -40.09
N PHE A 284 23.22 -5.85 -38.88
CA PHE A 284 24.44 -5.06 -38.58
C PHE A 284 25.62 -5.90 -38.05
N GLY A 285 25.44 -7.21 -37.86
CA GLY A 285 26.47 -8.09 -37.32
C GLY A 285 26.73 -7.92 -35.82
N PHE A 286 27.71 -8.68 -35.31
CA PHE A 286 28.02 -8.78 -33.88
C PHE A 286 28.41 -7.45 -33.24
N ALA A 287 29.31 -6.68 -33.88
CA ALA A 287 29.93 -5.50 -33.30
C ALA A 287 28.95 -4.37 -32.99
N VAL A 288 27.84 -4.30 -33.73
CA VAL A 288 26.80 -3.27 -33.54
C VAL A 288 25.55 -3.89 -32.90
N GLY A 289 25.12 -5.05 -33.38
CA GLY A 289 23.87 -5.67 -32.94
C GLY A 289 23.87 -6.08 -31.47
N ILE A 290 24.97 -6.68 -30.99
CA ILE A 290 25.04 -7.15 -29.59
C ILE A 290 25.05 -5.98 -28.59
N PRO A 291 25.89 -4.94 -28.73
CA PRO A 291 25.86 -3.81 -27.79
C PRO A 291 24.51 -3.08 -27.76
N VAL A 292 23.89 -2.87 -28.92
CA VAL A 292 22.58 -2.22 -29.02
C VAL A 292 21.50 -3.06 -28.33
N THR A 293 21.51 -4.38 -28.55
CA THR A 293 20.58 -5.32 -27.90
C THR A 293 20.81 -5.37 -26.39
N ALA A 294 22.06 -5.44 -25.93
CA ALA A 294 22.40 -5.49 -24.51
C ALA A 294 22.00 -4.22 -23.77
N LEU A 295 22.19 -3.04 -24.38
CA LEU A 295 21.77 -1.75 -23.81
C LEU A 295 20.24 -1.69 -23.66
N ALA A 296 19.51 -2.09 -24.70
CA ALA A 296 18.05 -2.13 -24.64
C ALA A 296 17.54 -3.15 -23.62
N LEU A 297 18.19 -4.31 -23.51
CA LEU A 297 17.85 -5.35 -22.54
C LEU A 297 18.09 -4.89 -21.11
N CYS A 298 19.21 -4.20 -20.86
CA CYS A 298 19.51 -3.59 -19.58
C CYS A 298 18.46 -2.54 -19.21
N CYS A 299 18.16 -1.62 -20.14
CA CYS A 299 17.12 -0.60 -19.93
C CYS A 299 15.76 -1.22 -19.64
N ALA A 300 15.35 -2.24 -20.41
CA ALA A 300 14.09 -2.94 -20.20
C ALA A 300 14.04 -3.67 -18.87
N SER A 301 15.09 -4.41 -18.52
CA SER A 301 15.15 -5.17 -17.27
C SER A 301 15.13 -4.27 -16.04
N VAL A 302 15.94 -3.20 -16.04
CA VAL A 302 16.04 -2.26 -14.91
C VAL A 302 14.73 -1.49 -14.76
N SER A 303 14.23 -0.88 -15.84
CA SER A 303 13.01 -0.06 -15.76
C SER A 303 11.77 -0.89 -15.43
N GLN A 304 11.67 -2.13 -15.91
CA GLN A 304 10.59 -3.05 -15.55
C GLN A 304 10.64 -3.42 -14.06
N ARG A 305 11.82 -3.74 -13.52
CA ARG A 305 11.98 -4.05 -12.08
C ARG A 305 11.59 -2.87 -11.21
N VAL A 306 12.10 -1.67 -11.53
CA VAL A 306 11.84 -0.44 -10.76
C VAL A 306 10.37 -0.05 -10.79
N LEU A 307 9.73 -0.11 -11.97
CA LEU A 307 8.35 0.37 -12.13
C LEU A 307 7.29 -0.65 -11.71
N ARG A 308 7.52 -1.96 -11.88
CA ARG A 308 6.52 -3.00 -11.55
C ARG A 308 6.52 -3.41 -10.08
N ALA A 309 7.68 -3.39 -9.41
CA ALA A 309 7.80 -3.80 -8.01
C ALA A 309 6.88 -3.01 -7.06
N ARG A 310 6.56 -1.76 -7.44
CA ARG A 310 5.79 -0.81 -6.64
C ARG A 310 4.27 -1.05 -6.65
N HIS A 311 3.70 -1.68 -7.69
CA HIS A 311 2.23 -1.58 -7.91
C HIS A 311 1.50 -2.81 -8.49
N GLU A 312 2.18 -3.87 -8.99
CA GLU A 312 1.51 -4.87 -9.84
C GLU A 312 1.06 -6.19 -9.17
N LEU A 313 1.47 -6.54 -7.95
CA LEU A 313 0.99 -7.73 -7.22
C LEU A 313 0.67 -7.41 -5.77
N THR A 314 -0.46 -7.90 -5.26
CA THR A 314 -0.79 -7.87 -3.83
C THR A 314 0.09 -8.86 -3.06
N GLY A 315 0.35 -8.62 -1.76
CA GLY A 315 1.20 -9.49 -0.94
C GLY A 315 0.76 -10.96 -0.88
N GLU A 316 -0.51 -11.24 -1.17
CA GLU A 316 -1.11 -12.58 -1.20
C GLU A 316 -0.65 -13.43 -2.39
N GLU A 317 -0.31 -12.81 -3.54
CA GLU A 317 0.10 -13.52 -4.76
C GLU A 317 1.62 -13.81 -4.80
N ARG A 318 2.39 -13.36 -3.79
CA ARG A 318 3.85 -13.50 -3.75
C ARG A 318 4.35 -14.72 -2.93
N ALA A 319 3.50 -15.42 -2.17
CA ALA A 319 3.93 -16.48 -1.26
C ALA A 319 4.20 -17.82 -1.97
N GLU A 320 5.33 -18.47 -1.65
CA GLU A 320 5.76 -19.79 -2.17
C GLU A 320 4.90 -20.95 -1.63
N THR A 321 4.78 -22.03 -2.41
CA THR A 321 4.07 -23.26 -2.03
C THR A 321 4.88 -24.08 -1.02
N VAL A 322 4.28 -24.40 0.14
CA VAL A 322 4.92 -25.16 1.24
C VAL A 322 4.53 -26.64 1.21
N GLY A 323 5.45 -27.55 1.54
CA GLY A 323 5.22 -29.02 1.55
C GLY A 323 4.48 -29.55 2.79
N ALA A 324 3.88 -30.75 2.68
CA ALA A 324 3.03 -31.34 3.73
C ALA A 324 3.80 -31.65 5.03
N ASP A 325 5.02 -32.17 4.92
CA ASP A 325 5.87 -32.48 6.06
C ASP A 325 6.22 -31.21 6.87
N THR A 326 6.45 -30.09 6.19
CA THR A 326 6.73 -28.79 6.82
C THR A 326 5.51 -28.29 7.61
N VAL A 327 4.32 -28.44 7.04
CA VAL A 327 3.06 -28.07 7.70
C VAL A 327 2.83 -28.93 8.94
N LEU A 328 2.98 -30.25 8.84
CA LEU A 328 2.78 -31.16 9.97
C LEU A 328 3.81 -30.92 11.09
N ALA A 329 5.08 -30.77 10.75
CA ALA A 329 6.14 -30.48 11.72
C ALA A 329 5.89 -29.17 12.47
N PHE A 330 5.43 -28.14 11.77
CA PHE A 330 5.04 -26.87 12.39
C PHE A 330 3.87 -27.04 13.36
N VAL A 331 2.79 -27.71 12.93
CA VAL A 331 1.61 -27.94 13.79
C VAL A 331 1.99 -28.74 15.04
N ASP A 332 2.78 -29.79 14.89
CA ASP A 332 3.26 -30.60 16.02
C ASP A 332 4.10 -29.78 17.00
N SER A 333 4.99 -28.93 16.49
CA SER A 333 5.78 -28.01 17.32
C SER A 333 4.91 -27.05 18.11
N GLN A 334 3.90 -26.44 17.48
CA GLN A 334 3.02 -25.47 18.13
C GLN A 334 2.10 -26.13 19.18
N VAL A 335 1.61 -27.33 18.90
CA VAL A 335 0.84 -28.13 19.86
C VAL A 335 1.69 -28.49 21.08
N ALA A 336 2.94 -28.92 20.88
CA ALA A 336 3.85 -29.24 21.97
C ALA A 336 4.20 -28.01 22.83
N GLU A 337 4.41 -26.86 22.19
CA GLU A 337 4.69 -25.60 22.88
C GLU A 337 3.50 -25.12 23.73
N LEU A 338 2.28 -25.23 23.19
CA LEU A 338 1.05 -24.91 23.92
C LEU A 338 0.84 -25.81 25.15
N ALA A 339 1.15 -27.10 25.03
CA ALA A 339 1.02 -28.05 26.14
C ALA A 339 2.00 -27.76 27.30
N ALA A 340 3.14 -27.11 27.03
CA ALA A 340 4.16 -26.81 28.03
C ALA A 340 3.89 -25.53 28.85
N ARG A 341 2.86 -24.72 28.52
CA ARG A 341 2.61 -23.42 29.14
C ARG A 341 1.61 -23.51 30.31
N PRO A 342 1.96 -23.07 31.54
CA PRO A 342 1.08 -23.15 32.71
C PRO A 342 -0.09 -22.14 32.74
N ALA A 343 -0.11 -21.10 31.89
CA ALA A 343 -1.11 -20.03 31.94
C ALA A 343 -1.89 -19.79 30.63
N GLY A 344 -1.43 -20.32 29.48
CA GLY A 344 -1.86 -19.88 28.14
C GLY A 344 -3.21 -20.40 27.64
N LEU A 345 -3.92 -21.25 28.40
CA LEU A 345 -5.13 -21.94 27.94
C LEU A 345 -6.40 -21.62 28.75
N ARG A 346 -6.35 -20.63 29.68
CA ARG A 346 -7.53 -20.24 30.47
C ARG A 346 -8.74 -19.83 29.60
N ALA A 347 -8.50 -19.22 28.43
CA ALA A 347 -9.55 -18.81 27.49
C ALA A 347 -10.26 -19.96 26.74
N LEU A 348 -9.61 -21.13 26.60
CA LEU A 348 -10.21 -22.32 25.95
C LEU A 348 -10.88 -23.27 26.94
N THR A 349 -10.90 -22.90 28.23
CA THR A 349 -11.50 -23.73 29.29
C THR A 349 -13.01 -23.84 29.08
N GLY A 350 -13.52 -25.05 28.91
CA GLY A 350 -14.93 -25.31 28.57
C GLY A 350 -15.27 -25.19 27.08
N TRP A 351 -14.30 -24.97 26.20
CA TRP A 351 -14.47 -24.97 24.75
C TRP A 351 -13.91 -26.25 24.11
N GLU A 352 -14.77 -27.27 24.01
CA GLU A 352 -14.40 -28.58 23.46
C GLU A 352 -14.87 -28.76 22.01
N ARG A 353 -13.93 -28.89 21.07
CA ARG A 353 -14.17 -28.99 19.63
C ARG A 353 -13.19 -29.95 18.98
N LEU A 354 -13.62 -30.49 17.84
CA LEU A 354 -12.74 -31.06 16.82
C LEU A 354 -12.54 -30.03 15.70
N ILE A 355 -11.32 -29.60 15.47
CA ILE A 355 -10.98 -28.61 14.44
C ILE A 355 -10.28 -29.34 13.29
N GLU A 356 -10.94 -29.38 12.14
CA GLU A 356 -10.45 -30.03 10.94
C GLU A 356 -9.96 -28.96 9.94
N VAL A 357 -8.64 -28.88 9.75
CA VAL A 357 -8.00 -27.97 8.78
C VAL A 357 -7.66 -28.75 7.52
N ARG A 358 -8.34 -28.43 6.42
CA ARG A 358 -8.14 -29.00 5.09
C ARG A 358 -7.31 -28.04 4.23
N LEU A 359 -6.20 -28.54 3.71
CA LEU A 359 -5.33 -27.87 2.76
C LEU A 359 -5.54 -28.48 1.39
N SER A 360 -5.73 -27.64 0.36
CA SER A 360 -5.88 -28.13 -1.01
C SER A 360 -4.55 -28.41 -1.71
N GLU A 361 -3.49 -27.70 -1.31
CA GLU A 361 -2.15 -27.77 -1.89
C GLU A 361 -1.12 -27.51 -0.79
N PRO A 362 -0.50 -28.53 -0.17
CA PRO A 362 -0.67 -29.96 -0.44
C PRO A 362 -2.05 -30.45 0.02
N ASP A 363 -2.55 -31.53 -0.58
CA ASP A 363 -3.77 -32.21 -0.13
C ASP A 363 -3.51 -32.86 1.24
N LEU A 364 -3.90 -32.16 2.30
CA LEU A 364 -3.58 -32.52 3.68
C LEU A 364 -4.73 -32.16 4.60
N VAL A 365 -5.12 -33.09 5.48
CA VAL A 365 -6.13 -32.87 6.52
C VAL A 365 -5.47 -32.98 7.89
N ILE A 366 -5.64 -31.94 8.70
CA ILE A 366 -5.11 -31.85 10.05
C ILE A 366 -6.29 -31.80 11.01
N VAL A 367 -6.29 -32.65 12.04
CA VAL A 367 -7.36 -32.68 13.04
C VAL A 367 -6.78 -32.34 14.41
N LEU A 368 -7.31 -31.29 15.04
CA LEU A 368 -6.97 -30.87 16.40
C LEU A 368 -8.16 -31.11 17.33
N SER A 369 -7.90 -31.55 18.56
CA SER A 369 -8.88 -31.68 19.64
C SER A 369 -8.54 -30.67 20.74
N THR A 370 -9.55 -29.98 21.27
CA THR A 370 -9.42 -29.05 22.42
C THR A 370 -9.97 -29.64 23.73
N ALA A 371 -10.20 -30.95 23.79
CA ALA A 371 -10.81 -31.62 24.94
C ALA A 371 -10.01 -31.41 26.25
N GLY A 372 -10.71 -31.22 27.36
CA GLY A 372 -10.07 -31.06 28.67
C GLY A 372 -9.22 -29.79 28.81
N GLY A 373 -9.46 -28.76 27.96
CA GLY A 373 -8.72 -27.51 27.98
C GLY A 373 -7.29 -27.61 27.41
N THR A 374 -6.98 -28.69 26.70
CA THR A 374 -5.67 -28.91 26.06
C THR A 374 -5.83 -29.09 24.56
N VAL A 375 -4.91 -28.55 23.77
CA VAL A 375 -4.90 -28.70 22.31
C VAL A 375 -4.00 -29.88 21.96
N ARG A 376 -4.49 -30.84 21.20
CA ARG A 376 -3.73 -32.01 20.74
C ARG A 376 -4.07 -32.37 19.30
N ARG A 377 -3.08 -32.76 18.49
CA ARG A 377 -3.31 -33.28 17.14
C ARG A 377 -3.74 -34.75 17.23
N LEU A 378 -4.80 -35.11 16.52
CA LEU A 378 -5.30 -36.49 16.45
C LEU A 378 -4.69 -37.24 15.26
N THR A 379 -4.33 -38.49 15.48
CA THR A 379 -3.82 -39.42 14.45
C THR A 379 -4.76 -40.61 14.20
N GLY A 380 -5.94 -40.65 14.84
CA GLY A 380 -6.93 -41.72 14.75
C GLY A 380 -8.36 -41.24 15.06
N VAL A 381 -9.29 -42.18 15.27
CA VAL A 381 -10.72 -41.88 15.55
C VAL A 381 -10.98 -41.88 17.06
N GLU A 382 -11.36 -40.72 17.61
CA GLU A 382 -11.68 -40.50 19.03
C GLU A 382 -12.66 -39.28 19.16
N PRO A 383 -13.23 -39.01 20.35
CA PRO A 383 -14.68 -38.99 20.67
C PRO A 383 -15.56 -37.97 19.90
N GLU A 384 -16.89 -38.19 19.92
CA GLU A 384 -17.92 -37.31 19.33
C GLU A 384 -17.95 -35.91 19.98
N LEU A 385 -17.11 -35.00 19.47
CA LEU A 385 -17.17 -33.58 19.77
C LEU A 385 -17.69 -32.78 18.57
N PRO A 386 -18.31 -31.61 18.80
CA PRO A 386 -18.75 -30.74 17.71
C PRO A 386 -17.57 -30.35 16.80
N ARG A 387 -17.76 -30.53 15.49
CA ARG A 387 -16.71 -30.36 14.48
C ARG A 387 -16.75 -28.98 13.84
N LEU A 388 -15.59 -28.36 13.70
CA LEU A 388 -15.35 -27.13 12.96
C LEU A 388 -14.46 -27.45 11.77
N THR A 389 -14.86 -27.03 10.58
CA THR A 389 -14.08 -27.29 9.36
C THR A 389 -13.51 -25.99 8.81
N ILE A 390 -12.21 -26.03 8.54
CA ILE A 390 -11.44 -24.90 8.00
C ILE A 390 -10.83 -25.38 6.70
N THR A 391 -10.99 -24.61 5.63
CA THR A 391 -10.47 -24.94 4.30
C THR A 391 -9.60 -23.79 3.81
N THR A 392 -8.36 -24.09 3.44
CA THR A 392 -7.39 -23.12 2.96
C THR A 392 -6.38 -23.77 2.01
N THR A 393 -5.42 -23.01 1.47
CA THR A 393 -4.30 -23.54 0.67
C THR A 393 -3.05 -23.59 1.53
N GLY A 394 -2.05 -24.41 1.18
CA GLY A 394 -0.75 -24.42 1.87
C GLY A 394 -0.01 -23.09 1.75
N ALA A 395 -0.19 -22.35 0.66
CA ALA A 395 0.36 -21.00 0.51
C ALA A 395 -0.27 -20.00 1.50
N VAL A 396 -1.60 -20.05 1.67
CA VAL A 396 -2.31 -19.20 2.65
C VAL A 396 -1.96 -19.63 4.07
N PHE A 397 -1.90 -20.93 4.35
CA PHE A 397 -1.43 -21.46 5.62
C PHE A 397 -0.02 -20.95 5.94
N ALA A 398 0.90 -21.04 4.98
CA ALA A 398 2.26 -20.56 5.12
C ALA A 398 2.32 -19.05 5.35
N ALA A 399 1.58 -18.26 4.58
CA ALA A 399 1.49 -16.81 4.76
C ALA A 399 0.99 -16.43 6.16
N ILE A 400 0.02 -17.18 6.70
CA ILE A 400 -0.54 -16.93 8.03
C ILE A 400 0.44 -17.37 9.13
N PHE A 401 0.88 -18.62 9.09
CA PHE A 401 1.50 -19.32 10.22
C PHE A 401 3.03 -19.49 10.12
N LEU A 402 3.57 -19.61 8.91
CA LEU A 402 5.01 -19.83 8.71
C LEU A 402 5.79 -18.55 8.41
N HIS A 403 5.18 -17.61 7.69
CA HIS A 403 5.82 -16.39 7.22
C HIS A 403 5.30 -15.12 7.90
N GLY A 404 4.13 -15.18 8.53
CA GLY A 404 3.49 -14.04 9.19
C GLY A 404 3.12 -12.88 8.25
N THR A 405 3.11 -13.09 6.92
CA THR A 405 2.78 -12.09 5.90
C THR A 405 1.27 -11.88 5.69
N SER A 406 0.45 -12.74 6.30
CA SER A 406 -1.01 -12.62 6.36
C SER A 406 -1.51 -12.98 7.76
N ASN A 407 -2.81 -12.80 8.03
CA ASN A 407 -3.45 -13.18 9.29
C ASN A 407 -4.79 -13.91 9.03
N PRO A 408 -5.31 -14.71 10.00
CA PRO A 408 -6.51 -15.51 9.79
C PRO A 408 -7.75 -14.68 9.43
N ARG A 409 -7.92 -13.50 10.04
CA ARG A 409 -9.03 -12.57 9.76
C ARG A 409 -8.98 -12.07 8.32
N ARG A 410 -7.82 -11.60 7.86
CA ARG A 410 -7.60 -11.13 6.49
C ARG A 410 -7.83 -12.24 5.46
N ALA A 411 -7.30 -13.43 5.71
CA ALA A 411 -7.50 -14.59 4.83
C ALA A 411 -8.97 -15.02 4.79
N TYR A 412 -9.70 -14.90 5.90
CA TYR A 412 -11.13 -15.16 5.96
C TYR A 412 -11.94 -14.14 5.16
N LEU A 413 -11.67 -12.84 5.33
CA LEU A 413 -12.37 -11.75 4.64
C LEU A 413 -12.12 -11.77 3.12
N THR A 414 -10.92 -12.15 2.68
CA THR A 414 -10.56 -12.33 1.26
C THR A 414 -11.06 -13.65 0.67
N ARG A 415 -11.76 -14.48 1.47
CA ARG A 415 -12.23 -15.83 1.11
C ARG A 415 -11.12 -16.82 0.75
N ALA A 416 -9.87 -16.47 1.04
CA ALA A 416 -8.68 -17.32 0.89
C ALA A 416 -8.63 -18.43 1.96
N LEU A 417 -9.28 -18.21 3.10
CA LEU A 417 -9.53 -19.18 4.16
C LEU A 417 -11.05 -19.23 4.41
N ARG A 418 -11.63 -20.42 4.45
CA ARG A 418 -13.05 -20.61 4.77
C ARG A 418 -13.18 -21.31 6.11
N MET A 419 -14.06 -20.82 6.98
CA MET A 419 -14.40 -21.46 8.25
C MET A 419 -15.89 -21.77 8.28
N GLN A 420 -16.23 -23.02 8.60
CA GLN A 420 -17.59 -23.43 8.93
C GLN A 420 -17.69 -23.55 10.45
N ALA A 421 -18.06 -22.45 11.10
CA ALA A 421 -18.15 -22.33 12.55
C ALA A 421 -19.17 -21.25 12.97
N PRO A 422 -19.88 -21.42 14.10
CA PRO A 422 -20.67 -20.35 14.72
C PRO A 422 -19.83 -19.14 15.13
N PRO A 423 -20.39 -17.92 15.26
CA PRO A 423 -19.65 -16.69 15.59
C PRO A 423 -18.76 -16.78 16.84
N ARG A 424 -19.25 -17.42 17.91
CA ARG A 424 -18.48 -17.65 19.14
C ARG A 424 -17.26 -18.56 18.90
N ASP A 425 -17.42 -19.60 18.08
CA ASP A 425 -16.36 -20.55 17.76
C ASP A 425 -15.32 -19.92 16.82
N MET A 426 -15.73 -19.00 15.94
CA MET A 426 -14.80 -18.23 15.10
C MET A 426 -13.88 -17.33 15.93
N MET A 427 -14.41 -16.71 17.00
CA MET A 427 -13.61 -15.87 17.89
C MET A 427 -12.53 -16.67 18.64
N LEU A 428 -12.90 -17.84 19.17
CA LEU A 428 -11.99 -18.73 19.89
C LEU A 428 -10.99 -19.42 18.95
N LEU A 429 -11.40 -19.76 17.72
CA LEU A 429 -10.49 -20.21 16.66
C LEU A 429 -9.45 -19.16 16.29
N ASN A 430 -9.86 -17.90 16.19
CA ASN A 430 -8.93 -16.80 15.90
C ASN A 430 -7.91 -16.61 17.02
N GLN A 431 -8.32 -16.73 18.28
CA GLN A 431 -7.40 -16.73 19.43
C GLN A 431 -6.41 -17.91 19.35
N LEU A 432 -6.90 -19.13 19.15
CA LEU A 432 -6.05 -20.32 18.98
C LEU A 432 -5.05 -20.17 17.83
N PHE A 433 -5.48 -19.62 16.69
CA PHE A 433 -4.60 -19.38 15.55
C PHE A 433 -3.58 -18.27 15.79
N ASN A 434 -3.90 -17.26 16.59
CA ASN A 434 -2.92 -16.27 16.99
C ASN A 434 -1.86 -16.87 17.92
N GLU A 435 -2.23 -17.80 18.80
CA GLU A 435 -1.24 -18.56 19.58
C GLU A 435 -0.31 -19.37 18.69
N PHE A 436 -0.84 -20.05 17.66
CA PHE A 436 -0.02 -20.78 16.68
C PHE A 436 0.90 -19.87 15.84
N ARG A 437 0.59 -18.59 15.67
CA ARG A 437 1.43 -17.62 14.94
C ARG A 437 2.59 -17.07 15.77
N GLY A 438 2.49 -17.13 17.08
CA GLY A 438 3.49 -16.55 17.96
C GLY A 438 4.77 -17.39 17.96
N HIS A 439 5.71 -17.08 17.05
CA HIS A 439 7.19 -17.16 17.17
C HIS A 439 7.98 -17.68 15.96
N THR A 440 7.41 -17.76 14.74
CA THR A 440 8.24 -17.91 13.52
C THR A 440 8.92 -16.57 13.15
N GLY A 441 10.06 -16.30 13.80
CA GLY A 441 11.07 -15.39 13.26
C GLY A 441 10.83 -13.89 13.37
N ARG A 442 9.94 -13.41 14.24
CA ARG A 442 10.20 -12.10 14.85
C ARG A 442 11.37 -12.30 15.79
N VAL A 443 12.49 -11.62 15.52
CA VAL A 443 13.41 -11.25 16.59
C VAL A 443 12.60 -10.34 17.52
N THR A 444 11.89 -10.95 18.46
CA THR A 444 11.54 -10.32 19.70
C THR A 444 12.88 -10.08 20.39
N THR A 445 13.43 -8.88 20.23
CA THR A 445 14.28 -8.35 21.31
C THR A 445 13.41 -8.48 22.56
N ALA A 446 13.90 -9.25 23.53
CA ALA A 446 13.16 -9.66 24.71
C ALA A 446 12.28 -8.50 25.24
N PRO A 447 10.99 -8.74 25.54
CA PRO A 447 10.22 -7.73 26.24
C PRO A 447 10.95 -7.44 27.54
N ARG A 448 11.34 -6.17 27.75
CA ARG A 448 11.65 -5.67 29.08
C ARG A 448 10.48 -6.05 29.97
N GLU A 449 10.74 -6.59 31.16
CA GLU A 449 9.69 -6.86 32.14
C GLU A 449 8.78 -5.62 32.23
N PRO A 450 7.46 -5.77 31.98
CA PRO A 450 6.54 -4.65 32.11
C PRO A 450 6.68 -4.09 33.52
N LEU A 451 6.86 -2.77 33.63
CA LEU A 451 6.83 -2.11 34.92
C LEU A 451 5.46 -2.41 35.57
N PRO A 452 5.43 -2.89 36.83
CA PRO A 452 4.19 -3.28 37.47
C PRO A 452 3.31 -2.05 37.62
N THR A 453 2.23 -1.99 36.85
CA THR A 453 1.20 -0.95 36.90
C THR A 453 -0.14 -1.66 36.83
N GLY A 454 -1.17 -1.06 37.45
CA GLY A 454 -2.49 -1.68 37.61
C GLY A 454 -3.02 -2.30 36.31
N GLU A 455 -3.77 -3.39 36.44
CA GLU A 455 -4.22 -4.19 35.29
C GLU A 455 -5.03 -3.30 34.32
N LEU A 456 -4.48 -3.06 33.13
CA LEU A 456 -5.23 -2.50 32.01
C LEU A 456 -6.46 -3.39 31.74
N PRO A 457 -7.57 -2.83 31.23
CA PRO A 457 -8.70 -3.64 30.82
C PRO A 457 -8.29 -4.64 29.73
N GLU A 458 -8.94 -5.81 29.70
CA GLU A 458 -8.65 -6.89 28.73
C GLU A 458 -8.68 -6.38 27.27
N ARG A 459 -9.51 -5.37 27.00
CA ARG A 459 -9.60 -4.71 25.70
C ARG A 459 -9.78 -3.21 25.88
N VAL A 460 -8.96 -2.43 25.17
CA VAL A 460 -9.11 -0.97 25.04
C VAL A 460 -9.80 -0.63 23.70
N VAL A 461 -10.88 0.15 23.75
CA VAL A 461 -11.57 0.66 22.56
C VAL A 461 -10.98 2.00 22.16
N ILE A 462 -10.37 2.05 20.97
CA ILE A 462 -9.84 3.29 20.41
C ILE A 462 -10.91 3.94 19.54
N SER A 463 -11.24 5.19 19.86
CA SER A 463 -12.15 6.05 19.10
C SER A 463 -11.35 7.14 18.41
N ASP A 464 -11.59 7.36 17.12
CA ASP A 464 -11.03 8.50 16.38
C ASP A 464 -12.04 9.65 16.29
N THR A 465 -11.59 10.89 16.51
CA THR A 465 -12.37 12.12 16.33
C THR A 465 -11.69 13.11 15.37
N THR A 466 -10.82 12.62 14.49
CA THR A 466 -10.15 13.44 13.46
C THR A 466 -11.16 14.17 12.57
N LEU A 467 -12.28 13.50 12.27
CA LEU A 467 -13.33 14.01 11.38
C LEU A 467 -14.38 14.90 12.08
N ARG A 468 -14.30 15.05 13.41
CA ARG A 468 -15.17 15.92 14.21
C ARG A 468 -14.35 16.96 14.96
N ASP A 469 -13.68 16.58 16.04
CA ASP A 469 -12.89 17.52 16.85
C ASP A 469 -11.70 18.04 16.04
N GLY A 470 -11.05 17.16 15.27
CA GLY A 470 -9.93 17.53 14.41
C GLY A 470 -10.24 18.64 13.41
N GLU A 471 -11.46 18.67 12.89
CA GLU A 471 -11.93 19.71 11.97
C GLU A 471 -12.22 21.05 12.67
N GLN A 472 -12.40 21.06 14.00
CA GLN A 472 -12.53 22.30 14.78
C GLN A 472 -11.20 23.04 14.94
N MET A 473 -10.08 22.46 14.47
CA MET A 473 -8.83 23.18 14.34
C MET A 473 -9.04 24.43 13.44
N PRO A 474 -8.62 25.64 13.89
CA PRO A 474 -8.81 26.85 13.11
C PRO A 474 -8.22 26.76 11.69
N GLY A 475 -9.06 27.00 10.68
CA GLY A 475 -8.67 26.99 9.26
C GLY A 475 -8.70 25.61 8.59
N VAL A 476 -9.13 24.56 9.29
CA VAL A 476 -9.37 23.24 8.72
C VAL A 476 -10.83 23.10 8.32
N ALA A 477 -11.07 22.56 7.12
CA ALA A 477 -12.38 22.15 6.65
C ALA A 477 -12.20 21.01 5.65
N PHE A 478 -12.74 19.84 5.94
CA PHE A 478 -12.68 18.68 5.08
C PHE A 478 -13.93 18.65 4.19
N SER A 479 -13.72 18.60 2.88
CA SER A 479 -14.81 18.29 1.95
C SER A 479 -15.41 16.90 2.23
N PRO A 480 -16.67 16.65 1.84
CA PRO A 480 -17.30 15.33 2.02
C PRO A 480 -16.48 14.16 1.47
N ALA A 481 -15.81 14.35 0.33
CA ALA A 481 -14.94 13.34 -0.27
C ALA A 481 -13.68 13.07 0.57
N GLN A 482 -13.09 14.11 1.16
CA GLN A 482 -11.96 13.97 2.08
C GLN A 482 -12.36 13.27 3.36
N LYS A 483 -13.54 13.60 3.94
CA LYS A 483 -14.06 12.92 5.13
C LYS A 483 -14.27 11.42 4.88
N LEU A 484 -14.91 11.06 3.76
CA LEU A 484 -15.11 9.66 3.39
C LEU A 484 -13.79 8.90 3.15
N ASP A 485 -12.82 9.53 2.51
CA ASP A 485 -11.51 8.94 2.26
C ASP A 485 -10.70 8.71 3.55
N LEU A 486 -10.73 9.68 4.47
CA LEU A 486 -10.13 9.55 5.80
C LEU A 486 -10.84 8.48 6.64
N ALA A 487 -12.18 8.41 6.60
CA ALA A 487 -12.94 7.36 7.29
C ALA A 487 -12.52 5.96 6.80
N ARG A 488 -12.34 5.76 5.50
CA ARG A 488 -11.83 4.50 4.93
C ARG A 488 -10.42 4.17 5.41
N GLN A 489 -9.54 5.16 5.53
CA GLN A 489 -8.17 4.95 6.02
C GLN A 489 -8.15 4.62 7.52
N LEU A 490 -9.01 5.23 8.32
CA LEU A 490 -9.19 4.90 9.73
C LEU A 490 -9.70 3.46 9.90
N VAL A 491 -10.64 3.01 9.07
CA VAL A 491 -11.06 1.60 9.05
C VAL A 491 -9.94 0.67 8.58
N ALA A 492 -9.15 1.06 7.58
CA ALA A 492 -7.99 0.27 7.14
C ALA A 492 -6.91 0.15 8.23
N LEU A 493 -6.73 1.18 9.05
CA LEU A 493 -5.89 1.15 10.25
C LEU A 493 -6.46 0.21 11.33
N GLY A 494 -7.76 -0.06 11.31
CA GLY A 494 -8.46 -0.94 12.23
C GLY A 494 -9.26 -0.23 13.33
N ILE A 495 -9.51 1.09 13.19
CA ILE A 495 -10.23 1.88 14.19
C ILE A 495 -11.69 1.40 14.29
N PRO A 496 -12.13 0.91 15.46
CA PRO A 496 -13.47 0.32 15.62
C PRO A 496 -14.60 1.34 15.73
N LEU A 497 -14.31 2.57 16.16
CA LEU A 497 -15.29 3.63 16.35
C LEU A 497 -14.75 4.94 15.80
N ILE A 498 -15.50 5.58 14.91
CA ILE A 498 -15.10 6.82 14.24
C ILE A 498 -16.19 7.86 14.48
N GLU A 499 -15.82 8.96 15.12
CA GLU A 499 -16.68 10.12 15.30
C GLU A 499 -16.52 11.08 14.12
N VAL A 500 -17.57 11.19 13.30
CA VAL A 500 -17.48 11.74 11.94
C VAL A 500 -18.01 13.16 11.78
N GLY A 501 -18.62 13.73 12.81
CA GLY A 501 -19.09 15.11 12.72
C GLY A 501 -20.22 15.50 13.66
N PHE A 502 -20.74 16.70 13.41
CA PHE A 502 -21.88 17.29 14.11
C PHE A 502 -22.98 17.72 13.11
N PRO A 503 -23.97 16.85 12.83
CA PRO A 503 -24.93 17.02 11.73
C PRO A 503 -25.67 18.35 11.66
N VAL A 504 -25.90 19.03 12.79
CA VAL A 504 -26.65 20.31 12.84
C VAL A 504 -25.84 21.50 12.32
N VAL A 505 -24.53 21.35 12.14
CA VAL A 505 -23.63 22.44 11.71
C VAL A 505 -24.00 22.97 10.32
N SER A 506 -24.27 22.07 9.37
CA SER A 506 -24.69 22.44 8.02
C SER A 506 -25.31 21.26 7.25
N GLU A 507 -26.00 21.54 6.14
CA GLU A 507 -26.47 20.49 5.23
C GLU A 507 -25.32 19.70 4.58
N GLU A 508 -24.20 20.37 4.30
CA GLU A 508 -22.99 19.74 3.75
C GLU A 508 -22.40 18.75 4.77
N GLU A 509 -22.37 19.11 6.05
CA GLU A 509 -21.92 18.24 7.13
C GLU A 509 -22.82 17.01 7.25
N SER A 510 -24.15 17.22 7.27
CA SER A 510 -25.12 16.12 7.27
C SER A 510 -25.00 15.22 6.02
N ALA A 511 -24.71 15.79 4.85
CA ALA A 511 -24.48 15.02 3.62
C ALA A 511 -23.17 14.22 3.67
N ALA A 512 -22.09 14.78 4.23
CA ALA A 512 -20.82 14.09 4.41
C ALA A 512 -20.96 12.88 5.36
N ILE A 513 -21.67 13.07 6.47
CA ILE A 513 -21.94 12.00 7.45
C ILE A 513 -22.76 10.89 6.80
N ARG A 514 -23.84 11.21 6.08
CA ARG A 514 -24.63 10.21 5.35
C ARG A 514 -23.80 9.45 4.33
N ALA A 515 -22.94 10.14 3.58
CA ALA A 515 -22.05 9.47 2.63
C ALA A 515 -21.07 8.49 3.30
N ILE A 516 -20.65 8.75 4.55
CA ILE A 516 -19.84 7.81 5.34
C ILE A 516 -20.67 6.63 5.83
N VAL A 517 -21.88 6.87 6.33
CA VAL A 517 -22.81 5.82 6.76
C VAL A 517 -23.19 4.90 5.60
N ASP A 518 -23.55 5.47 4.44
CA ASP A 518 -23.94 4.75 3.23
C ASP A 518 -22.79 3.94 2.62
N ALA A 519 -21.55 4.25 2.99
CA ALA A 519 -20.38 3.48 2.56
C ALA A 519 -20.21 2.14 3.30
N ASP A 520 -21.04 1.86 4.32
CA ASP A 520 -21.10 0.59 5.05
C ASP A 520 -19.73 0.09 5.50
N LEU A 521 -18.98 0.98 6.15
CA LEU A 521 -17.61 0.70 6.60
C LEU A 521 -17.63 -0.21 7.86
N ASP A 522 -16.61 -1.07 8.02
CA ASP A 522 -16.43 -1.96 9.19
C ASP A 522 -15.99 -1.19 10.45
N ALA A 523 -16.79 -0.20 10.86
CA ALA A 523 -16.61 0.60 12.07
C ALA A 523 -17.95 1.21 12.54
N VAL A 524 -18.06 1.45 13.85
CA VAL A 524 -19.18 2.20 14.43
C VAL A 524 -19.01 3.68 14.08
N ILE A 525 -19.86 4.16 13.18
CA ILE A 525 -19.97 5.58 12.86
C ILE A 525 -20.77 6.32 13.94
N GLN A 526 -20.09 7.20 14.67
CA GLN A 526 -20.64 8.04 15.74
C GLN A 526 -20.75 9.50 15.30
N VAL A 527 -21.80 10.18 15.76
CA VAL A 527 -21.94 11.64 15.64
C VAL A 527 -22.23 12.27 16.98
N ILE A 528 -21.94 13.56 17.14
CA ILE A 528 -22.29 14.30 18.36
C ILE A 528 -23.63 15.04 18.21
N ALA A 529 -24.34 15.21 19.32
CA ALA A 529 -25.53 16.05 19.41
C ALA A 529 -25.62 16.76 20.77
N ARG A 530 -26.09 18.01 20.78
CA ARG A 530 -26.51 18.64 22.05
C ARG A 530 -27.82 18.00 22.52
N PRO A 531 -28.19 18.09 23.82
CA PRO A 531 -29.45 17.54 24.33
C PRO A 531 -30.68 18.43 23.97
N ALA A 532 -30.77 18.79 22.71
CA ALA A 532 -31.90 19.46 22.08
C ALA A 532 -32.52 18.53 21.06
N ASP A 533 -33.86 18.47 21.01
CA ASP A 533 -34.57 17.50 20.18
C ASP A 533 -34.21 17.65 18.69
N ALA A 534 -34.03 18.88 18.20
CA ALA A 534 -33.62 19.16 16.82
C ALA A 534 -32.23 18.61 16.48
N ASP A 535 -31.27 18.69 17.41
CA ASP A 535 -29.91 18.19 17.22
C ASP A 535 -29.87 16.67 17.24
N VAL A 536 -30.59 16.05 18.17
CA VAL A 536 -30.75 14.59 18.23
C VAL A 536 -31.44 14.09 16.97
N ASP A 537 -32.50 14.77 16.53
CA ASP A 537 -33.20 14.42 15.29
C ASP A 537 -32.27 14.52 14.08
N ALA A 538 -31.47 15.60 13.97
CA ALA A 538 -30.49 15.73 12.89
C ALA A 538 -29.48 14.56 12.89
N ALA A 539 -29.02 14.11 14.06
CA ALA A 539 -28.16 12.95 14.20
C ALA A 539 -28.83 11.64 13.76
N LEU A 540 -30.09 11.43 14.14
CA LEU A 540 -30.86 10.26 13.74
C LEU A 540 -31.13 10.24 12.23
N HIS A 541 -31.45 11.40 11.62
CA HIS A 541 -31.67 11.54 10.18
C HIS A 541 -30.39 11.34 9.36
N ALA A 542 -29.22 11.59 9.95
CA ALA A 542 -27.93 11.33 9.31
C ALA A 542 -27.58 9.83 9.24
N GLY A 543 -28.36 8.96 9.91
CA GLY A 543 -28.20 7.51 9.85
C GLY A 543 -27.09 6.93 10.73
N ALA A 544 -26.52 7.73 11.65
CA ALA A 544 -25.43 7.30 12.51
C ALA A 544 -25.79 6.07 13.36
N HIS A 545 -24.80 5.20 13.59
CA HIS A 545 -24.95 4.00 14.42
C HIS A 545 -25.02 4.34 15.90
N SER A 546 -24.21 5.32 16.31
CA SER A 546 -24.08 5.84 17.66
C SER A 546 -24.26 7.36 17.68
N VAL A 547 -24.93 7.87 18.71
CA VAL A 547 -25.07 9.31 18.97
C VAL A 547 -24.49 9.62 20.35
N ALA A 548 -23.45 10.46 20.36
CA ALA A 548 -22.86 11.02 21.58
C ALA A 548 -23.56 12.32 21.96
N VAL A 549 -24.42 12.24 22.97
CA VAL A 549 -25.06 13.42 23.56
C VAL A 549 -24.06 14.09 24.50
N PHE A 550 -23.74 15.36 24.26
CA PHE A 550 -22.76 16.09 25.06
C PHE A 550 -23.35 17.38 25.65
N ILE A 551 -22.94 17.71 26.87
CA ILE A 551 -23.30 18.96 27.56
C ILE A 551 -22.29 19.27 28.69
N GLY A 552 -22.03 20.55 28.92
CA GLY A 552 -21.15 21.01 29.99
C GLY A 552 -21.68 20.70 31.39
N THR A 553 -20.87 20.02 32.21
CA THR A 553 -21.26 19.61 33.56
C THR A 553 -20.63 20.46 34.67
N SER A 554 -19.54 21.18 34.37
CA SER A 554 -18.83 21.96 35.40
C SER A 554 -19.66 23.13 35.91
N GLU A 555 -19.38 23.58 37.13
CA GLU A 555 -20.05 24.73 37.73
C GLU A 555 -19.96 25.97 36.82
N SER A 556 -18.82 26.18 36.17
CA SER A 556 -18.61 27.25 35.21
C SER A 556 -19.54 27.13 34.00
N HIS A 557 -19.66 25.93 33.42
CA HIS A 557 -20.58 25.67 32.30
C HIS A 557 -22.04 25.87 32.71
N LEU A 558 -22.45 25.35 33.86
CA LEU A 558 -23.82 25.47 34.34
C LEU A 558 -24.22 26.92 34.63
N ARG A 559 -23.34 27.70 35.25
CA ARG A 559 -23.62 29.10 35.61
C ARG A 559 -23.50 30.05 34.41
N HIS A 560 -22.42 29.94 33.64
CA HIS A 560 -22.06 30.96 32.65
C HIS A 560 -22.49 30.62 31.23
N LYS A 561 -22.42 29.34 30.83
CA LYS A 561 -22.75 28.90 29.47
C LYS A 561 -24.22 28.52 29.33
N LEU A 562 -24.72 27.66 30.21
CA LEU A 562 -26.03 27.03 30.09
C LEU A 562 -27.12 27.75 30.88
N ARG A 563 -26.77 28.37 32.01
CA ARG A 563 -27.68 29.04 32.95
C ARG A 563 -28.77 28.10 33.45
N ILE A 564 -28.38 26.90 33.87
CA ILE A 564 -29.26 25.85 34.40
C ILE A 564 -28.71 25.28 35.71
N ASP A 565 -29.55 24.64 36.50
CA ASP A 565 -29.15 23.85 37.66
C ASP A 565 -28.87 22.37 37.29
N VAL A 566 -28.39 21.60 38.27
CA VAL A 566 -28.06 20.17 38.09
C VAL A 566 -29.30 19.32 37.78
N ASP A 567 -30.47 19.66 38.34
CA ASP A 567 -31.71 18.92 38.09
C ASP A 567 -32.18 19.10 36.64
N GLU A 568 -32.09 20.32 36.12
CA GLU A 568 -32.38 20.62 34.71
C GLU A 568 -31.36 19.97 33.78
N LEU A 569 -30.08 19.96 34.14
CA LEU A 569 -29.05 19.22 33.42
C LEU A 569 -29.44 17.73 33.30
N LYS A 570 -29.74 17.07 34.42
CA LYS A 570 -30.16 15.65 34.44
C LYS A 570 -31.40 15.41 33.59
N ARG A 571 -32.42 16.27 33.66
CA ARG A 571 -33.63 16.16 32.82
C ARG A 571 -33.33 16.24 31.32
N ARG A 572 -32.41 17.12 30.91
CA ARG A 572 -32.01 17.25 29.49
C ARG A 572 -31.26 16.01 29.01
N VAL A 573 -30.36 15.48 29.85
CA VAL A 573 -29.64 14.24 29.57
C VAL A 573 -30.61 13.07 29.43
N ASP A 574 -31.51 12.88 30.40
CA ASP A 574 -32.51 11.79 30.37
C ASP A 574 -33.37 11.85 29.10
N ARG A 575 -33.92 13.02 28.77
CA ARG A 575 -34.74 13.20 27.56
C ARG A 575 -33.98 12.85 26.29
N ALA A 576 -32.76 13.35 26.13
CA ALA A 576 -31.97 13.16 24.92
C ALA A 576 -31.51 11.70 24.75
N VAL A 577 -31.00 11.08 25.83
CA VAL A 577 -30.58 9.67 25.82
C VAL A 577 -31.76 8.76 25.50
N ARG A 578 -32.90 8.93 26.19
CA ARG A 578 -34.11 8.13 25.89
C ARG A 578 -34.57 8.28 24.45
N ARG A 579 -34.45 9.47 23.87
CA ARG A 579 -34.81 9.71 22.46
C ARG A 579 -33.91 8.93 21.50
N VAL A 580 -32.58 8.94 21.71
CA VAL A 580 -31.64 8.14 20.92
C VAL A 580 -31.96 6.65 21.03
N LYS A 581 -32.21 6.16 22.25
CA LYS A 581 -32.56 4.75 22.50
C LYS A 581 -33.90 4.36 21.89
N ALA A 582 -34.91 5.22 21.95
CA ALA A 582 -36.21 4.98 21.32
C ALA A 582 -36.11 4.84 19.79
N ALA A 583 -35.10 5.44 19.16
CA ALA A 583 -34.80 5.30 17.74
C ALA A 583 -33.94 4.06 17.41
N GLY A 584 -33.63 3.21 18.41
CA GLY A 584 -32.87 1.97 18.22
C GLY A 584 -31.37 2.18 17.95
N ARG A 585 -30.81 3.33 18.33
CA ARG A 585 -29.38 3.65 18.15
C ARG A 585 -28.60 3.47 19.45
N GLN A 586 -27.28 3.38 19.34
CA GLN A 586 -26.40 3.45 20.52
C GLN A 586 -26.39 4.89 21.05
N ALA A 587 -26.55 5.04 22.37
CA ALA A 587 -26.50 6.33 23.04
C ALA A 587 -25.27 6.41 23.93
N VAL A 588 -24.40 7.39 23.66
CA VAL A 588 -23.26 7.72 24.51
C VAL A 588 -23.56 9.05 25.18
N PHE A 589 -23.27 9.17 26.48
CA PHE A 589 -23.33 10.45 27.16
C PHE A 589 -21.92 10.97 27.48
N ALA A 590 -21.56 12.13 26.94
CA ALA A 590 -20.26 12.76 27.13
C ALA A 590 -20.37 14.01 28.02
N ALA A 591 -19.73 13.98 29.18
CA ALA A 591 -19.64 15.11 30.09
C ALA A 591 -18.55 16.08 29.62
N GLU A 592 -18.96 17.24 29.08
CA GLU A 592 -18.03 18.32 28.73
C GLU A 592 -17.53 18.99 30.02
N ASP A 593 -16.21 19.23 30.08
CA ASP A 593 -15.52 19.84 31.21
C ASP A 593 -15.59 19.01 32.51
N ALA A 594 -15.62 17.68 32.37
CA ALA A 594 -15.72 16.73 33.46
C ALA A 594 -14.58 16.85 34.49
N THR A 595 -13.36 17.16 34.04
CA THR A 595 -12.17 17.28 34.91
C THR A 595 -12.20 18.48 35.85
N ARG A 596 -13.13 19.42 35.64
CA ARG A 596 -13.41 20.57 36.52
C ARG A 596 -14.81 20.53 37.12
N THR A 597 -15.50 19.40 36.98
CA THR A 597 -16.82 19.18 37.58
C THR A 597 -16.64 18.61 38.98
N ASP A 598 -17.48 19.03 39.92
CA ASP A 598 -17.55 18.36 41.23
C ASP A 598 -17.83 16.86 41.01
N PRO A 599 -16.98 15.94 41.51
CA PRO A 599 -17.14 14.52 41.21
C PRO A 599 -18.50 13.94 41.62
N ASP A 600 -19.16 14.46 42.64
CA ASP A 600 -20.47 13.96 43.07
C ASP A 600 -21.58 14.43 42.10
N VAL A 601 -21.45 15.65 41.55
CA VAL A 601 -22.32 16.12 40.46
C VAL A 601 -22.09 15.28 39.21
N LEU A 602 -20.83 14.96 38.89
CA LEU A 602 -20.49 14.15 37.72
C LEU A 602 -21.11 12.75 37.81
N VAL A 603 -20.97 12.08 38.97
CA VAL A 603 -21.61 10.78 39.25
C VAL A 603 -23.13 10.89 39.12
N ALA A 604 -23.77 11.90 39.72
CA ALA A 604 -25.22 12.07 39.66
C ALA A 604 -25.77 12.26 38.24
N VAL A 605 -24.99 12.85 37.33
CA VAL A 605 -25.36 13.04 35.92
C VAL A 605 -25.12 11.76 35.12
N TYR A 606 -24.04 11.03 35.40
CA TYR A 606 -23.80 9.72 34.80
C TYR A 606 -24.85 8.68 35.21
N ASP A 607 -25.29 8.69 36.46
CA ASP A 607 -26.39 7.84 36.93
C ASP A 607 -27.68 8.15 36.16
N ALA A 608 -28.00 9.44 35.96
CA ALA A 608 -29.16 9.82 35.15
C ALA A 608 -29.03 9.37 33.69
N ALA A 609 -27.84 9.44 33.10
CA ALA A 609 -27.59 8.92 31.76
C ALA A 609 -27.77 7.39 31.69
N ALA A 610 -27.27 6.66 32.70
CA ALA A 610 -27.42 5.22 32.79
C ALA A 610 -28.89 4.80 32.98
N GLU A 611 -29.64 5.47 33.85
CA GLU A 611 -31.09 5.26 34.07
C GLU A 611 -31.93 5.58 32.82
N ALA A 612 -31.45 6.51 31.99
CA ALA A 612 -32.04 6.84 30.71
C ALA A 612 -31.73 5.81 29.61
N GLY A 613 -30.77 4.91 29.85
CA GLY A 613 -30.40 3.81 28.97
C GLY A 613 -29.16 4.06 28.11
N ALA A 614 -28.24 4.93 28.54
CA ALA A 614 -26.95 5.10 27.85
C ALA A 614 -26.17 3.77 27.80
N ASP A 615 -25.48 3.53 26.67
CA ASP A 615 -24.67 2.34 26.43
C ASP A 615 -23.22 2.53 26.87
N ALA A 616 -22.73 3.78 26.86
CA ALA A 616 -21.39 4.15 27.29
C ALA A 616 -21.34 5.62 27.74
N LEU A 617 -20.26 5.96 28.44
CA LEU A 617 -19.99 7.28 29.00
C LEU A 617 -18.70 7.88 28.44
N GLY A 618 -18.64 9.21 28.37
CA GLY A 618 -17.46 9.96 27.94
C GLY A 618 -17.06 11.01 28.97
N LEU A 619 -15.79 11.00 29.38
CA LEU A 619 -15.20 11.97 30.31
C LEU A 619 -14.22 12.88 29.56
N ALA A 620 -14.56 14.15 29.42
CA ALA A 620 -13.74 15.11 28.68
C ALA A 620 -12.90 16.01 29.61
N ASP A 621 -11.58 16.04 29.39
CA ASP A 621 -10.68 17.10 29.84
C ASP A 621 -10.71 18.26 28.84
N THR A 622 -11.85 18.96 28.78
CA THR A 622 -12.12 19.96 27.74
C THR A 622 -11.12 21.10 27.71
N ALA A 623 -10.59 21.49 28.87
CA ALA A 623 -9.61 22.57 29.00
C ALA A 623 -8.15 22.10 28.93
N GLY A 624 -7.90 20.79 28.86
CA GLY A 624 -6.54 20.22 28.81
C GLY A 624 -5.70 20.50 30.07
N VAL A 625 -6.36 20.57 31.23
CA VAL A 625 -5.72 20.98 32.51
C VAL A 625 -5.52 19.84 33.49
N ALA A 626 -6.09 18.66 33.23
CA ALA A 626 -5.96 17.54 34.14
C ALA A 626 -4.51 17.08 34.24
N GLN A 627 -4.16 16.53 35.40
CA GLN A 627 -2.89 15.86 35.63
C GLN A 627 -3.10 14.34 35.62
N PRO A 628 -2.13 13.52 35.19
CA PRO A 628 -2.35 12.08 35.03
C PRO A 628 -2.87 11.38 36.29
N TRP A 629 -2.34 11.71 37.47
CA TRP A 629 -2.82 11.16 38.74
C TRP A 629 -4.25 11.58 39.07
N THR A 630 -4.60 12.86 38.88
CA THR A 630 -5.98 13.33 39.10
C THR A 630 -6.98 12.73 38.10
N MET A 631 -6.55 12.49 36.86
CA MET A 631 -7.36 11.82 35.85
C MET A 631 -7.66 10.39 36.25
N ARG A 632 -6.63 9.65 36.69
CA ARG A 632 -6.79 8.29 37.19
C ARG A 632 -7.75 8.22 38.39
N GLU A 633 -7.54 9.06 39.40
CA GLU A 633 -8.40 9.12 40.59
C GLU A 633 -9.86 9.45 40.24
N LEU A 634 -10.07 10.39 39.32
CA LEU A 634 -11.41 10.75 38.86
C LEU A 634 -12.09 9.59 38.13
N VAL A 635 -11.36 8.90 37.25
CA VAL A 635 -11.88 7.73 36.53
C VAL A 635 -12.19 6.57 37.48
N GLU A 636 -11.32 6.29 38.45
CA GLU A 636 -11.56 5.27 39.48
C GLU A 636 -12.82 5.60 40.30
N LYS A 637 -12.98 6.87 40.70
CA LYS A 637 -14.17 7.33 41.45
C LYS A 637 -15.44 7.18 40.61
N VAL A 638 -15.43 7.57 39.34
CA VAL A 638 -16.59 7.46 38.44
C VAL A 638 -16.92 6.00 38.15
N GLY A 639 -15.92 5.17 37.83
CA GLY A 639 -16.10 3.75 37.51
C GLY A 639 -16.59 2.92 38.69
N ALA A 640 -16.27 3.32 39.93
CA ALA A 640 -16.82 2.70 41.13
C ALA A 640 -18.33 2.96 41.32
N SER A 641 -18.84 4.08 40.79
CA SER A 641 -20.25 4.46 40.92
C SER A 641 -21.11 4.03 39.72
N CYS A 642 -20.55 4.04 38.51
CA CYS A 642 -21.29 3.70 37.30
C CYS A 642 -20.61 2.55 36.52
N PRO A 643 -21.27 1.39 36.35
CA PRO A 643 -20.68 0.21 35.70
C PRO A 643 -20.64 0.28 34.16
N LEU A 644 -21.10 1.38 33.56
CA LEU A 644 -21.09 1.52 32.11
C LEU A 644 -19.65 1.71 31.58
N PRO A 645 -19.35 1.21 30.35
CA PRO A 645 -18.07 1.48 29.70
C PRO A 645 -17.79 2.98 29.63
N LEU A 646 -16.59 3.38 30.06
CA LEU A 646 -16.15 4.78 30.10
C LEU A 646 -15.00 5.00 29.13
N ALA A 647 -15.13 6.04 28.30
CA ALA A 647 -14.06 6.54 27.45
C ALA A 647 -13.56 7.91 27.90
N VAL A 648 -12.24 8.14 27.82
CA VAL A 648 -11.64 9.45 28.13
C VAL A 648 -11.33 10.24 26.85
N HIS A 649 -11.56 11.55 26.88
CA HIS A 649 -11.24 12.50 25.81
C HIS A 649 -10.38 13.63 26.38
N CYS A 650 -9.11 13.71 25.99
CA CYS A 650 -8.16 14.66 26.59
C CYS A 650 -7.68 15.70 25.59
N HIS A 651 -7.83 16.98 25.91
CA HIS A 651 -7.17 18.06 25.18
C HIS A 651 -5.73 18.28 25.66
N ASN A 652 -4.93 18.92 24.81
CA ASN A 652 -3.48 18.97 24.96
C ASN A 652 -2.90 20.35 25.32
N ASP A 653 -3.70 21.23 25.92
CA ASP A 653 -3.31 22.62 26.26
C ASP A 653 -2.03 22.69 27.13
N LEU A 654 -1.80 21.71 28.01
CA LEU A 654 -0.58 21.60 28.83
C LEU A 654 0.41 20.51 28.34
N GLY A 655 0.19 19.91 27.16
CA GLY A 655 1.03 18.82 26.65
C GLY A 655 0.84 17.47 27.38
N LEU A 656 -0.26 17.29 28.11
CA LEU A 656 -0.52 16.12 28.95
C LEU A 656 -1.58 15.15 28.38
N ALA A 657 -2.12 15.39 27.18
CA ALA A 657 -3.26 14.63 26.67
C ALA A 657 -3.00 13.12 26.56
N THR A 658 -1.84 12.72 26.01
CA THR A 658 -1.44 11.31 25.91
C THR A 658 -1.31 10.67 27.30
N ALA A 659 -0.64 11.36 28.22
CA ALA A 659 -0.42 10.85 29.58
C ALA A 659 -1.73 10.72 30.37
N ASN A 660 -2.62 11.71 30.26
CA ASN A 660 -3.95 11.68 30.87
C ASN A 660 -4.81 10.57 30.29
N SER A 661 -4.76 10.34 28.98
CA SER A 661 -5.49 9.26 28.33
C SER A 661 -5.07 7.88 28.87
N LEU A 662 -3.75 7.63 28.96
CA LEU A 662 -3.23 6.38 29.53
C LEU A 662 -3.56 6.25 31.02
N ALA A 663 -3.51 7.35 31.78
CA ALA A 663 -3.87 7.34 33.19
C ALA A 663 -5.36 7.06 33.42
N GLY A 664 -6.23 7.53 32.52
CA GLY A 664 -7.65 7.17 32.51
C GLY A 664 -7.84 5.66 32.28
N LEU A 665 -7.13 5.06 31.32
CA LEU A 665 -7.17 3.61 31.10
C LEU A 665 -6.70 2.83 32.33
N LEU A 666 -5.63 3.29 32.99
CA LEU A 666 -5.15 2.71 34.25
C LEU A 666 -6.12 2.90 35.43
N GLY A 667 -7.01 3.88 35.35
CA GLY A 667 -8.09 4.07 36.31
C GLY A 667 -9.33 3.20 36.05
N GLY A 668 -9.33 2.41 34.97
CA GLY A 668 -10.42 1.51 34.61
C GLY A 668 -11.28 1.99 33.43
N ALA A 669 -10.93 3.10 32.76
CA ALA A 669 -11.58 3.44 31.49
C ALA A 669 -11.31 2.33 30.45
N SER A 670 -12.34 1.96 29.71
CA SER A 670 -12.27 0.92 28.67
C SER A 670 -12.12 1.49 27.27
N GLY A 671 -12.13 2.82 27.12
CA GLY A 671 -11.90 3.49 25.85
C GLY A 671 -11.13 4.80 25.94
N VAL A 672 -10.61 5.22 24.79
CA VAL A 672 -9.89 6.48 24.62
C VAL A 672 -10.28 7.13 23.29
N GLN A 673 -10.55 8.42 23.30
CA GLN A 673 -10.79 9.23 22.11
C GLN A 673 -9.52 9.99 21.73
N CYS A 674 -9.08 9.81 20.49
CA CYS A 674 -7.85 10.38 19.93
C CYS A 674 -8.13 11.04 18.58
N SER A 675 -7.15 11.76 18.06
CA SER A 675 -7.15 12.22 16.66
C SER A 675 -5.77 12.04 16.03
N VAL A 676 -5.73 11.83 14.72
CA VAL A 676 -4.48 11.74 13.96
C VAL A 676 -3.68 13.04 14.12
N LEU A 677 -2.40 12.96 14.49
CA LEU A 677 -1.55 14.11 14.81
C LEU A 677 -2.02 14.95 16.01
N GLY A 678 -3.04 14.51 16.72
CA GLY A 678 -3.64 15.25 17.83
C GLY A 678 -4.34 16.53 17.37
N ILE A 679 -4.80 16.64 16.13
CA ILE A 679 -5.49 17.85 15.68
C ILE A 679 -6.81 18.07 16.43
N GLY A 680 -7.17 19.32 16.64
CA GLY A 680 -8.45 19.71 17.23
C GLY A 680 -8.46 21.14 17.71
N GLU A 681 -9.41 21.45 18.60
CA GLU A 681 -9.50 22.77 19.23
C GLU A 681 -8.18 23.18 19.94
N ARG A 682 -7.76 24.43 19.75
CA ARG A 682 -6.58 25.05 20.39
C ARG A 682 -5.27 24.27 20.17
N ALA A 683 -4.77 23.60 21.21
CA ALA A 683 -3.57 22.76 21.19
C ALA A 683 -3.88 21.31 20.76
N GLY A 684 -5.16 21.00 20.51
CA GLY A 684 -5.62 19.74 19.96
C GLY A 684 -5.94 18.69 21.01
N ASN A 685 -6.02 17.44 20.54
CA ASN A 685 -6.40 16.25 21.30
C ASN A 685 -5.20 15.34 21.58
N ALA A 686 -5.42 14.25 22.31
CA ALA A 686 -4.46 13.15 22.39
C ALA A 686 -4.10 12.62 20.98
N PRO A 687 -2.82 12.65 20.56
CA PRO A 687 -2.42 12.13 19.26
C PRO A 687 -2.59 10.61 19.19
N LEU A 688 -3.34 10.15 18.19
CA LEU A 688 -3.68 8.75 17.97
C LEU A 688 -2.44 7.87 17.94
N GLU A 689 -1.45 8.25 17.14
CA GLU A 689 -0.21 7.49 16.99
C GLU A 689 0.57 7.36 18.30
N GLN A 690 0.51 8.36 19.19
CA GLN A 690 1.22 8.34 20.46
C GLN A 690 0.54 7.43 21.48
N VAL A 691 -0.79 7.53 21.59
CA VAL A 691 -1.57 6.67 22.50
C VAL A 691 -1.45 5.21 22.08
N VAL A 692 -1.60 4.93 20.78
CA VAL A 692 -1.46 3.57 20.21
C VAL A 692 -0.08 3.00 20.51
N MET A 693 0.99 3.74 20.22
CA MET A 693 2.34 3.24 20.44
C MET A 693 2.72 3.15 21.92
N ALA A 694 2.15 3.97 22.80
CA ALA A 694 2.33 3.81 24.23
C ALA A 694 1.70 2.50 24.73
N LEU A 695 0.49 2.17 24.27
CA LEU A 695 -0.15 0.88 24.58
C LEU A 695 0.67 -0.30 24.06
N GLU A 696 1.04 -0.27 22.77
CA GLU A 696 1.75 -1.38 22.10
C GLU A 696 3.18 -1.56 22.63
N ALA A 697 4.00 -0.51 22.61
CA ALA A 697 5.44 -0.62 22.85
C ALA A 697 5.84 -0.44 24.32
N ALA A 698 5.13 0.42 25.08
CA ALA A 698 5.50 0.70 26.46
C ALA A 698 4.71 -0.15 27.47
N MET A 699 3.44 -0.45 27.20
CA MET A 699 2.56 -1.20 28.11
C MET A 699 2.35 -2.66 27.68
N GLY A 700 2.83 -3.06 26.49
CA GLY A 700 2.67 -4.42 25.98
C GLY A 700 1.21 -4.81 25.71
N HIS A 701 0.32 -3.83 25.54
CA HIS A 701 -1.10 -4.03 25.27
C HIS A 701 -1.39 -3.91 23.78
N SER A 702 -1.73 -5.03 23.15
CA SER A 702 -2.07 -5.09 21.74
C SER A 702 -3.39 -4.37 21.46
N THR A 703 -3.33 -3.35 20.62
CA THR A 703 -4.49 -2.59 20.15
C THR A 703 -5.20 -3.28 18.98
N GLY A 704 -4.51 -4.20 18.30
CA GLY A 704 -5.01 -4.86 17.09
C GLY A 704 -5.03 -3.97 15.84
N LEU A 705 -4.42 -2.78 15.90
CA LEU A 705 -4.31 -1.85 14.78
C LEU A 705 -3.15 -2.21 13.84
N GLU A 706 -3.27 -1.82 12.58
CA GLU A 706 -2.24 -1.97 11.56
C GLU A 706 -1.21 -0.83 11.67
N LEU A 707 -0.32 -0.93 12.67
CA LEU A 707 0.67 0.09 13.05
C LEU A 707 1.49 0.72 11.89
N PRO A 708 1.88 -0.02 10.83
CA PRO A 708 2.56 0.58 9.68
C PRO A 708 1.75 1.63 8.90
N LEU A 709 0.43 1.71 9.13
CA LEU A 709 -0.45 2.70 8.50
C LEU A 709 -0.51 4.03 9.25
N LEU A 710 0.03 4.13 10.47
CA LEU A 710 0.03 5.35 11.29
C LEU A 710 0.71 6.53 10.58
N GLU A 711 1.92 6.33 10.06
CA GLU A 711 2.69 7.40 9.41
C GLU A 711 2.12 7.83 8.05
N PRO A 712 1.68 6.91 7.16
CA PRO A 712 0.95 7.29 5.95
C PRO A 712 -0.31 8.11 6.23
N LEU A 713 -1.13 7.71 7.21
CA LEU A 713 -2.33 8.42 7.60
C LEU A 713 -2.00 9.81 8.17
N ALA A 714 -1.04 9.90 9.09
CA ALA A 714 -0.56 11.16 9.64
C ALA A 714 -0.05 12.11 8.56
N ARG A 715 0.73 11.61 7.59
CA ARG A 715 1.21 12.41 6.45
C ARG A 715 0.05 12.90 5.59
N HIS A 716 -0.98 12.08 5.38
CA HIS A 716 -2.15 12.46 4.61
C HIS A 716 -2.93 13.58 5.31
N VAL A 717 -3.27 13.40 6.59
CA VAL A 717 -3.95 14.43 7.39
C VAL A 717 -3.15 15.73 7.40
N ALA A 718 -1.84 15.69 7.64
CA ALA A 718 -0.98 16.87 7.55
C ALA A 718 -1.07 17.58 6.20
N GLY A 719 -1.13 16.83 5.10
CA GLY A 719 -1.27 17.38 3.75
C GLY A 719 -2.62 18.06 3.52
N LEU A 720 -3.70 17.49 4.05
CA LEU A 720 -5.06 18.04 3.93
C LEU A 720 -5.22 19.36 4.70
N ILE A 721 -4.57 19.48 5.86
CA ILE A 721 -4.58 20.72 6.67
C ILE A 721 -3.51 21.73 6.22
N GLY A 722 -2.90 21.53 5.04
CA GLY A 722 -1.91 22.45 4.46
C GLY A 722 -0.54 22.45 5.13
N GLY A 723 -0.27 21.49 6.01
CA GLY A 723 0.93 21.38 6.82
C GLY A 723 1.89 20.26 6.39
N ARG A 724 2.80 19.94 7.31
CA ARG A 724 3.67 18.75 7.27
C ARG A 724 3.76 18.20 8.68
N VAL A 725 3.96 16.89 8.79
CA VAL A 725 4.28 16.27 10.08
C VAL A 725 5.56 16.92 10.64
N PRO A 726 5.55 17.47 11.87
CA PRO A 726 6.75 18.01 12.49
C PRO A 726 7.86 16.95 12.50
N PRO A 727 9.11 17.28 12.13
CA PRO A 727 10.17 16.28 12.07
C PRO A 727 10.41 15.56 13.40
N TYR A 728 10.19 16.25 14.52
CA TYR A 728 10.34 15.74 15.88
C TYR A 728 9.04 15.19 16.48
N ALA A 729 7.96 15.07 15.69
CA ALA A 729 6.73 14.44 16.17
C ALA A 729 7.02 12.99 16.61
N PRO A 730 6.61 12.57 17.81
CA PRO A 730 6.78 11.18 18.24
C PRO A 730 6.11 10.22 17.25
N VAL A 731 6.71 9.02 17.07
CA VAL A 731 6.23 7.94 16.17
C VAL A 731 6.34 8.28 14.67
N VAL A 732 5.68 9.34 14.23
CA VAL A 732 5.47 9.66 12.81
C VAL A 732 6.40 10.74 12.26
N GLY A 733 7.16 11.42 13.12
CA GLY A 733 8.14 12.44 12.72
C GLY A 733 9.32 11.85 11.96
N ALA A 734 9.85 12.63 11.00
CA ALA A 734 10.99 12.21 10.18
C ALA A 734 12.27 11.93 11.00
N HIS A 735 12.41 12.53 12.18
CA HIS A 735 13.56 12.37 13.07
C HIS A 735 13.34 11.33 14.17
N ALA A 736 12.18 10.67 14.23
CA ALA A 736 11.84 9.73 15.31
C ALA A 736 12.82 8.53 15.40
N PHE A 737 13.49 8.19 14.29
CA PHE A 737 14.46 7.08 14.19
C PHE A 737 15.78 7.51 13.55
N VAL A 738 16.15 8.78 13.73
CA VAL A 738 17.39 9.36 13.19
C VAL A 738 18.42 9.49 14.29
N HIS A 739 19.63 8.95 14.07
CA HIS A 739 20.72 8.98 15.06
C HIS A 739 21.96 9.68 14.49
N GLU A 740 22.52 10.63 15.24
CA GLU A 740 23.71 11.41 14.86
C GLU A 740 24.92 11.15 15.77
N SER A 741 24.67 11.09 17.09
CA SER A 741 25.71 11.03 18.12
C SER A 741 26.55 9.76 17.98
N GLY A 742 27.89 9.90 18.01
CA GLY A 742 28.80 8.76 17.91
C GLY A 742 28.56 7.67 18.96
N LEU A 743 28.16 8.05 20.18
CA LEU A 743 27.83 7.10 21.25
C LEU A 743 26.51 6.37 20.99
N HIS A 744 25.53 7.04 20.39
CA HIS A 744 24.25 6.43 20.03
C HIS A 744 24.44 5.45 18.89
N VAL A 745 25.17 5.86 17.85
CA VAL A 745 25.43 5.00 16.69
C VAL A 745 26.25 3.77 17.08
N ASP A 746 27.26 3.90 17.95
CA ASP A 746 28.01 2.75 18.45
C ASP A 746 27.11 1.78 19.23
N GLY A 747 26.26 2.30 20.12
CA GLY A 747 25.30 1.49 20.88
C GLY A 747 24.33 0.74 19.97
N ILE A 748 23.69 1.45 19.04
CA ILE A 748 22.70 0.88 18.12
C ILE A 748 23.31 -0.13 17.14
N SER A 749 24.56 0.09 16.73
CA SER A 749 25.27 -0.84 15.84
C SER A 749 25.54 -2.19 16.51
N ARG A 750 25.62 -2.22 17.85
CA ARG A 750 25.74 -3.45 18.64
C ARG A 750 24.37 -4.04 18.97
N ASP A 751 23.47 -3.20 19.48
CA ASP A 751 22.11 -3.56 19.84
C ASP A 751 21.19 -2.33 19.72
N PRO A 752 20.28 -2.30 18.73
CA PRO A 752 19.34 -1.19 18.55
C PRO A 752 18.50 -0.85 19.79
N SER A 753 18.22 -1.84 20.66
CA SER A 753 17.42 -1.63 21.87
C SER A 753 18.06 -0.70 22.91
N THR A 754 19.35 -0.38 22.74
CA THR A 754 20.07 0.58 23.59
C THR A 754 19.48 1.99 23.54
N TYR A 755 18.92 2.41 22.40
CA TYR A 755 18.37 3.75 22.19
C TYR A 755 17.04 3.77 21.45
N GLU A 756 16.61 2.66 20.84
CA GLU A 756 15.32 2.54 20.16
C GLU A 756 14.31 1.84 21.10
N PRO A 757 13.30 2.55 21.65
CA PRO A 757 12.32 1.93 22.55
C PRO A 757 11.44 0.89 21.85
N TYR A 758 11.36 0.95 20.53
CA TYR A 758 10.73 -0.03 19.64
C TYR A 758 11.36 0.08 18.25
N SER A 759 11.23 -0.97 17.44
CA SER A 759 11.81 -1.01 16.10
C SER A 759 11.08 -0.07 15.14
N PRO A 760 11.79 0.64 14.25
CA PRO A 760 11.15 1.49 13.24
C PRO A 760 10.24 0.70 12.30
N GLU A 761 10.57 -0.56 12.02
CA GLU A 761 9.78 -1.45 11.14
C GLU A 761 8.37 -1.71 11.69
N LEU A 762 8.20 -1.66 13.02
CA LEU A 762 6.90 -1.83 13.68
C LEU A 762 5.87 -0.82 13.17
N VAL A 763 6.31 0.40 12.87
CA VAL A 763 5.50 1.49 12.34
C VAL A 763 5.77 1.77 10.85
N GLY A 764 6.31 0.78 10.14
CA GLY A 764 6.55 0.87 8.69
C GLY A 764 7.68 1.82 8.30
N ARG A 765 8.63 2.08 9.21
CA ARG A 765 9.76 2.98 9.00
C ARG A 765 11.09 2.24 8.98
N GLN A 766 12.15 3.00 8.71
CA GLN A 766 13.53 2.55 8.75
C GLN A 766 14.36 3.52 9.57
N ARG A 767 15.33 2.98 10.31
CA ARG A 767 16.35 3.76 11.00
C ARG A 767 17.22 4.50 9.99
N GLN A 768 17.69 5.68 10.37
CA GLN A 768 18.66 6.45 9.59
C GLN A 768 19.80 6.92 10.49
N ILE A 769 21.03 6.79 9.99
CA ILE A 769 22.21 7.38 10.63
C ILE A 769 22.61 8.62 9.83
N VAL A 770 22.81 9.74 10.51
CA VAL A 770 23.21 11.00 9.88
C VAL A 770 24.54 11.47 10.42
N LEU A 771 25.33 12.11 9.56
CA LEU A 771 26.60 12.72 9.92
C LEU A 771 26.40 14.18 10.31
N GLY A 772 26.83 14.55 11.50
CA GLY A 772 26.79 15.91 12.03
C GLY A 772 27.89 16.13 13.07
N LYS A 773 27.97 17.35 13.62
CA LYS A 773 29.08 17.77 14.51
C LYS A 773 29.31 16.83 15.71
N HIS A 774 28.29 16.06 16.11
CA HIS A 774 28.36 15.12 17.22
C HIS A 774 28.70 13.68 16.81
N SER A 775 28.92 13.43 15.52
CA SER A 775 29.29 12.12 14.99
C SER A 775 30.69 11.68 15.46
N GLY A 776 30.81 10.38 15.72
CA GLY A 776 32.07 9.71 16.02
C GLY A 776 32.52 8.80 14.87
N ARG A 777 33.67 8.14 15.04
CA ARG A 777 34.24 7.23 14.04
C ARG A 777 33.23 6.17 13.58
N SER A 778 32.51 5.56 14.53
CA SER A 778 31.49 4.54 14.26
C SER A 778 30.36 5.05 13.35
N ALA A 779 29.98 6.32 13.44
CA ALA A 779 28.94 6.90 12.57
C ALA A 779 29.43 7.08 11.13
N VAL A 780 30.67 7.52 10.93
CA VAL A 780 31.27 7.63 9.59
C VAL A 780 31.40 6.26 8.94
N VAL A 781 31.87 5.25 9.70
CA VAL A 781 31.98 3.86 9.21
C VAL A 781 30.60 3.29 8.87
N ALA A 782 29.58 3.50 9.71
CA ALA A 782 28.23 3.00 9.46
C ALA A 782 27.61 3.61 8.18
N VAL A 783 27.71 4.93 8.00
CA VAL A 783 27.21 5.61 6.79
C VAL A 783 27.99 5.20 5.54
N ALA A 784 29.31 5.03 5.64
CA ALA A 784 30.12 4.51 4.54
C ALA A 784 29.68 3.09 4.15
N ALA A 785 29.45 2.21 5.13
CA ALA A 785 28.98 0.85 4.89
C ALA A 785 27.57 0.80 4.27
N GLU A 786 26.63 1.64 4.71
CA GLU A 786 25.31 1.80 4.08
C GLU A 786 25.41 2.24 2.60
N CYS A 787 26.46 3.00 2.26
CA CYS A 787 26.76 3.41 0.90
C CYS A 787 27.57 2.37 0.10
N GLY A 788 27.91 1.22 0.70
CA GLY A 788 28.75 0.19 0.08
C GLY A 788 30.23 0.57 -0.05
N LEU A 789 30.71 1.49 0.78
CA LEU A 789 32.09 1.98 0.81
C LEU A 789 32.88 1.33 1.93
N THR A 790 34.12 0.95 1.63
CA THR A 790 35.13 0.59 2.64
C THR A 790 36.03 1.80 2.84
N VAL A 791 36.13 2.29 4.07
CA VAL A 791 36.94 3.45 4.44
C VAL A 791 38.04 3.03 5.40
N ASP A 792 39.23 3.60 5.24
CA ASP A 792 40.32 3.39 6.18
C ASP A 792 40.28 4.39 7.35
N THR A 793 41.16 4.21 8.33
CA THR A 793 41.21 5.07 9.51
C THR A 793 41.54 6.52 9.17
N ALA A 794 42.36 6.77 8.14
CA ALA A 794 42.77 8.11 7.75
C ALA A 794 41.62 8.86 7.08
N ASP A 795 40.84 8.19 6.22
CA ASP A 795 39.63 8.72 5.60
C ASP A 795 38.56 9.06 6.65
N VAL A 796 38.36 8.15 7.62
CA VAL A 796 37.43 8.38 8.74
C VAL A 796 37.83 9.60 9.56
N ASP A 797 39.12 9.76 9.87
CA ASP A 797 39.61 10.90 10.64
C ASP A 797 39.52 12.22 9.85
N ALA A 798 39.75 12.18 8.54
CA ALA A 798 39.59 13.35 7.66
C ALA A 798 38.12 13.80 7.57
N VAL A 799 37.19 12.86 7.40
CA VAL A 799 35.74 13.11 7.38
C VAL A 799 35.27 13.69 8.72
N LEU A 800 35.74 13.13 9.85
CA LEU A 800 35.42 13.65 11.17
C LEU A 800 35.96 15.07 11.41
N ALA A 801 37.18 15.35 10.97
CA ALA A 801 37.77 16.68 11.09
C ALA A 801 36.95 17.71 10.31
N GLU A 802 36.45 17.35 9.13
CA GLU A 802 35.59 18.21 8.32
C GLU A 802 34.22 18.45 8.98
N ILE A 803 33.55 17.38 9.43
CA ILE A 803 32.23 17.47 10.07
C ILE A 803 32.28 18.30 11.37
N LYS A 804 33.39 18.25 12.13
CA LYS A 804 33.57 19.00 13.37
C LYS A 804 33.80 20.50 13.17
N ARG A 805 34.10 20.97 11.95
CA ARG A 805 34.22 22.40 11.63
C ARG A 805 32.87 23.13 11.58
N GLY A 806 31.75 22.41 11.69
CA GLY A 806 30.41 22.97 11.91
C GLY A 806 29.64 23.32 10.63
N SER A 807 30.33 23.69 9.55
CA SER A 807 29.76 23.69 8.20
C SER A 807 30.07 22.34 7.55
N VAL A 808 29.16 21.37 7.65
CA VAL A 808 29.30 20.10 6.93
C VAL A 808 29.20 20.39 5.45
N ASP A 809 30.34 20.55 4.77
CA ASP A 809 30.40 20.56 3.32
C ASP A 809 30.16 19.13 2.85
N THR A 810 28.91 18.89 2.44
CA THR A 810 28.42 17.61 1.97
C THR A 810 29.18 17.11 0.73
N ASP A 811 29.67 18.02 -0.10
CA ASP A 811 30.44 17.68 -1.30
C ASP A 811 31.87 17.30 -0.90
N ARG A 812 32.45 17.99 0.10
CA ARG A 812 33.76 17.64 0.65
C ARG A 812 33.75 16.33 1.42
N VAL A 813 32.72 16.06 2.22
CA VAL A 813 32.54 14.77 2.91
C VAL A 813 32.37 13.64 1.90
N ALA A 814 31.58 13.85 0.85
CA ALA A 814 31.46 12.90 -0.24
C ALA A 814 32.82 12.68 -0.95
N GLU A 815 33.55 13.75 -1.27
CA GLU A 815 34.87 13.68 -1.90
C GLU A 815 35.86 12.86 -1.06
N LEU A 816 35.92 13.10 0.26
CA LEU A 816 36.76 12.36 1.20
C LEU A 816 36.38 10.88 1.28
N LEU A 817 35.08 10.56 1.30
CA LEU A 817 34.60 9.17 1.26
C LEU A 817 34.84 8.48 -0.09
N THR A 818 34.99 9.26 -1.17
CA THR A 818 35.20 8.75 -2.54
C THR A 818 36.69 8.58 -2.88
N HIS A 819 37.58 9.41 -2.31
CA HIS A 819 39.03 9.33 -2.50
C HIS A 819 39.65 8.00 -1.99
N ALA A 820 38.91 7.25 -1.17
CA ALA A 820 39.20 5.88 -0.75
C ALA A 820 39.27 4.86 -1.92
N ARG A 821 38.93 5.26 -3.16
CA ARG A 821 39.27 4.51 -4.39
C ARG A 821 40.31 5.25 -5.21
N GLY A 822 41.44 4.59 -5.45
CA GLY A 822 42.41 4.99 -6.45
C GLY A 822 41.75 5.25 -7.81
N SER A 823 41.90 6.48 -8.28
CA SER A 823 41.76 6.97 -9.66
C SER A 823 40.76 6.26 -10.58
N GLY A 824 39.57 6.85 -10.75
CA GLY A 824 38.80 6.74 -11.99
C GLY A 824 37.30 6.54 -11.82
N ALA A 825 36.55 7.63 -11.66
CA ALA A 825 35.24 7.89 -12.26
C ALA A 825 34.53 9.02 -11.49
N GLY A 826 34.24 10.13 -12.17
CA GLY A 826 33.41 11.19 -11.62
C GLY A 826 31.94 10.76 -11.61
N GLN A 827 31.32 10.80 -10.44
CA GLN A 827 29.88 10.97 -10.30
C GLN A 827 29.59 11.64 -8.95
N LEU A 828 28.84 12.74 -8.99
CA LEU A 828 28.43 13.54 -7.83
C LEU A 828 27.45 12.76 -6.94
N TRP A 829 27.79 12.64 -5.65
CA TRP A 829 26.93 12.10 -4.59
C TRP A 829 25.95 13.16 -4.05
N PRO A 830 24.68 12.83 -3.78
CA PRO A 830 23.81 13.71 -3.03
C PRO A 830 23.87 13.33 -1.54
N VAL A 831 24.75 13.94 -0.76
CA VAL A 831 24.64 13.91 0.71
C VAL A 831 23.59 14.94 1.13
N ARG A 832 22.32 14.61 0.90
CA ARG A 832 21.18 15.10 1.70
C ARG A 832 20.18 13.97 1.76
N GLY A 833 19.92 13.50 2.97
CA GLY A 833 19.06 12.37 3.35
C GLY A 833 18.10 11.85 2.28
N CYS A 834 18.18 10.53 2.04
CA CYS A 834 17.30 9.75 1.17
C CYS A 834 15.84 10.27 1.19
N PRO A 835 15.29 10.54 -0.01
CA PRO A 835 14.38 9.55 -0.59
C PRO A 835 14.63 9.30 -2.08
N GLY A 836 14.65 8.01 -2.45
CA GLY A 836 14.47 7.51 -3.83
C GLY A 836 13.02 7.14 -4.14
#